data_AF-A0A7C9U4Y9-F1
#
_entry.id   AF-A0A7C9U4Y9-F1
#
_cell.length_a   1.000
_cell.length_b   1.000
_cell.length_c   1.000
_cell.angle_alpha   90.00
_cell.angle_beta   90.00
_cell.angle_gamma   90.00
#
_symmetry.space_group_name_H-M   'P 1'
#
loop_
_entity.id
_entity.type
_entity.pdbx_description
1 polymer ?
#
loop_
_entity_poly.entity_id
_entity_poly.type
_entity_poly.pdbx_seq_one_letter_code
_entity_poly.pdbx_strand_id
1 'polypeptide(L)'
;MATIEIRLDFEGIGDLTRVRNFYQDQGVFFSANAVALVDSDATDPVTGRSGSGNFSGETSPSTVLAYAEGTSIALILRQTEQVTSGRLSFSYTSPNREHDVSIFDLAGNLVTSQSLARTSSEDAGDPNGEFGPLVEETISFAGSIGSIQLGSENTEIGFDDLVLTLETNDAPTDITLDNTSVLENSPNGALIGNLTTTDPNPGDTHSYLLLDNADNRFNVVGNQLFVADGTLLDFEANTSHNINVVTIDSAGGVFEKTFTIAVTDVDETIPNSPPVDIALSNRVVAENSASGTIVGDLSTTDPDPGDTHSYTLLDDAGGRFAVAGSQLVVANGTLLDFENNSSHPITLRTTDAAGNSLNKIFTIAVGDVAEPIPNSPPTDIFLSNSIIAENSANNTFVGSLTTADPDPGDTHVYTLLDDAGGRFAIAGNQLIVANGGLLDFETNTGHNITVRTADSAGNVFDQTLAIAVSNMDETVPNNPPTDIVLSNSVIAENSPNGAVVGDLTTTDPNSGDTHSYTLVDNAEGRFAISGSQLVVADGALLDFETTTSHNITLRSTDSQGLTFDEVVAISVSNANEAPTDIELSNTSVNENSVNGTVVGNLSPTDPDIGDTHTYTLENDAEGRFTIVGSQLVVANGSLLDFETNASHNVTVRATDAQGLTFAENFTITVNNLNETPIVNNDTINGSGGQPLVGTTGDDNIVYPGFAPVTTTAANLLANDSDPDGDALTITGVSNPVGGTVAPPDAANNIVFTPDATFSAQGSFQYAASDPDGATSTGNVAVFSQSPQSIDGTDGNDTLTLTTQATIILSNTADQSAGDSITVTNFENVVGSIADDSIVGDSNPNFLDGSQGNDVITGGGTTDTLSGGEGNDLLRADANSFMSGGAGIDTLIATGNNATLIGGDGDDSLDVSGNNDASLTGGAGNDIISATGFNEYLSGGDGNDTLSLQTFGGFPASGSRANSTLIGGEGNDSLFALSVTSATWLNGGAGNDILVSNNANDTLIGGEGNDLYVGAEGGDTLGRTPEVGGAARSGNDTLYGFKGADSLIGIVGTFDGFYYTGPGEGGDTITSFDGGTDRIYLSSVNFANLASPGSPLQASNPGEYFAVPSGQDYTSPINNGTFVGGTSAPAIVFDSFNAGGGILYLDPSGGNTAAPGTLDLSVIAVIGVGQVNRTDIVVF
;
A
#
# COMPACT_ATOMS: atom_id res chain seq x y z
N MET A 1 2.90 21.08 30.17
CA MET A 1 1.89 21.96 30.77
C MET A 1 0.57 21.58 30.15
N ALA A 2 -0.15 20.65 30.80
CA ALA A 2 -1.55 20.41 30.54
C ALA A 2 -2.38 21.59 31.09
N THR A 3 -2.38 22.68 30.33
CA THR A 3 -3.05 23.93 30.70
C THR A 3 -4.56 23.78 30.47
N ILE A 4 -5.33 23.62 31.55
CA ILE A 4 -6.79 23.49 31.48
C ILE A 4 -7.40 24.90 31.37
N GLU A 5 -7.97 25.23 30.20
CA GLU A 5 -8.70 26.47 29.98
C GLU A 5 -10.21 26.27 30.13
N ILE A 6 -10.76 26.69 31.28
CA ILE A 6 -12.21 26.76 31.52
C ILE A 6 -12.69 28.13 31.06
N ARG A 7 -13.17 28.21 29.81
CA ARG A 7 -13.79 29.41 29.25
C ARG A 7 -15.32 29.34 29.40
N LEU A 8 -15.90 30.29 30.13
CA LEU A 8 -17.35 30.43 30.24
C LEU A 8 -17.85 31.37 29.13
N ASP A 9 -18.17 30.77 27.99
CA ASP A 9 -18.94 31.45 26.95
C ASP A 9 -20.42 31.52 27.34
N PHE A 10 -21.07 32.61 26.94
CA PHE A 10 -22.48 32.92 27.19
C PHE A 10 -23.26 33.25 25.90
N GLU A 11 -22.64 33.32 24.71
CA GLU A 11 -23.37 33.53 23.44
C GLU A 11 -24.42 32.41 23.22
N GLY A 12 -25.61 32.82 22.75
CA GLY A 12 -26.68 31.90 22.32
C GLY A 12 -27.45 31.13 23.41
N ILE A 13 -26.95 31.01 24.65
CA ILE A 13 -27.57 30.14 25.68
C ILE A 13 -28.74 30.82 26.42
N GLY A 14 -29.88 30.94 25.75
CA GLY A 14 -31.11 31.61 26.24
C GLY A 14 -31.82 31.01 27.48
N ASP A 15 -31.22 30.10 28.25
CA ASP A 15 -31.79 29.56 29.49
C ASP A 15 -30.71 29.31 30.57
N LEU A 16 -30.82 30.05 31.69
CA LEU A 16 -30.05 29.92 32.92
C LEU A 16 -30.08 28.51 33.57
N THR A 17 -30.97 27.63 33.13
CA THR A 17 -31.05 26.22 33.53
C THR A 17 -30.12 25.36 32.68
N ARG A 18 -30.02 25.61 31.37
CA ARG A 18 -29.05 24.94 30.48
C ARG A 18 -27.62 25.34 30.85
N VAL A 19 -27.33 26.64 30.99
CA VAL A 19 -26.01 27.15 31.43
C VAL A 19 -25.54 26.46 32.70
N ARG A 20 -26.41 26.36 33.72
CA ARG A 20 -26.04 25.75 35.00
C ARG A 20 -25.85 24.25 34.94
N ASN A 21 -26.56 23.51 34.08
CA ASN A 21 -26.33 22.07 33.94
C ASN A 21 -25.02 21.83 33.19
N PHE A 22 -24.90 22.37 31.97
CA PHE A 22 -23.73 22.24 31.10
C PHE A 22 -22.39 22.48 31.83
N TYR A 23 -22.29 23.57 32.60
CA TYR A 23 -21.07 23.87 33.36
C TYR A 23 -20.97 23.13 34.72
N GLN A 24 -22.05 22.59 35.29
CA GLN A 24 -21.96 21.65 36.43
C GLN A 24 -21.37 20.31 36.01
N ASP A 25 -21.67 19.85 34.80
CA ASP A 25 -21.12 18.63 34.21
C ASP A 25 -19.61 18.82 33.91
N GLN A 26 -19.18 20.07 33.68
CA GLN A 26 -17.77 20.51 33.67
C GLN A 26 -17.20 20.86 35.07
N GLY A 27 -17.85 20.43 36.16
CA GLY A 27 -17.36 20.61 37.53
C GLY A 27 -17.46 22.01 38.15
N VAL A 28 -18.07 22.99 37.45
CA VAL A 28 -18.21 24.39 37.86
C VAL A 28 -19.61 24.68 38.42
N PHE A 29 -19.72 24.86 39.73
CA PHE A 29 -21.01 25.07 40.41
C PHE A 29 -21.27 26.54 40.72
N PHE A 30 -22.33 27.11 40.15
CA PHE A 30 -22.80 28.45 40.48
C PHE A 30 -23.63 28.50 41.77
N SER A 31 -23.44 29.56 42.57
CA SER A 31 -24.29 29.82 43.73
C SER A 31 -25.78 30.02 43.35
N ALA A 32 -26.69 29.53 44.22
CA ALA A 32 -28.13 29.39 43.89
C ALA A 32 -28.94 30.69 43.73
N ASN A 33 -28.29 31.87 43.73
CA ASN A 33 -28.93 33.20 43.76
C ASN A 33 -28.58 34.09 42.54
N ALA A 34 -27.88 33.59 41.51
CA ALA A 34 -27.56 34.36 40.29
C ALA A 34 -28.83 34.61 39.42
N VAL A 35 -28.93 35.78 38.78
CA VAL A 35 -30.15 36.24 38.08
C VAL A 35 -29.84 37.08 36.84
N ALA A 36 -30.50 36.72 35.73
CA ALA A 36 -30.60 37.44 34.45
C ALA A 36 -29.32 37.51 33.58
N LEU A 37 -29.40 36.82 32.44
CA LEU A 37 -28.64 37.14 31.22
C LEU A 37 -29.35 38.31 30.52
N VAL A 38 -28.60 39.23 29.90
CA VAL A 38 -29.17 40.31 29.08
C VAL A 38 -28.58 40.24 27.67
N ASP A 39 -29.41 39.81 26.71
CA ASP A 39 -29.18 39.98 25.28
C ASP A 39 -29.47 41.44 24.89
N SER A 40 -28.55 42.03 24.14
CA SER A 40 -28.59 43.41 23.66
C SER A 40 -29.83 43.80 22.81
N ASP A 41 -30.52 42.84 22.18
CA ASP A 41 -31.72 43.09 21.34
C ASP A 41 -33.04 42.55 21.96
N ALA A 42 -32.99 41.94 23.15
CA ALA A 42 -34.13 41.25 23.76
C ALA A 42 -35.06 42.16 24.60
N THR A 43 -36.26 42.45 24.09
CA THR A 43 -37.31 43.11 24.88
C THR A 43 -38.03 42.12 25.82
N ASP A 44 -37.74 42.17 27.13
CA ASP A 44 -38.42 41.36 28.17
C ASP A 44 -39.96 41.49 28.14
N PRO A 45 -40.73 40.40 27.95
CA PRO A 45 -42.19 40.42 28.02
C PRO A 45 -42.78 40.48 29.44
N VAL A 46 -42.01 40.26 30.50
CA VAL A 46 -42.52 39.79 31.80
C VAL A 46 -42.54 40.87 32.90
N THR A 47 -41.56 41.78 32.97
CA THR A 47 -41.39 42.69 34.13
C THR A 47 -41.73 44.16 33.87
N GLY A 48 -41.63 44.63 32.63
CA GLY A 48 -42.09 45.97 32.24
C GLY A 48 -41.31 47.16 32.82
N ARG A 49 -40.05 46.96 33.22
CA ARG A 49 -39.08 48.06 33.47
C ARG A 49 -38.30 48.35 32.19
N SER A 50 -38.39 49.57 31.68
CA SER A 50 -37.57 50.04 30.56
C SER A 50 -36.20 50.53 31.05
N GLY A 51 -35.19 49.67 31.02
CA GLY A 51 -33.78 50.07 31.04
C GLY A 51 -33.25 50.09 29.61
N SER A 52 -33.08 51.26 29.02
CA SER A 52 -32.49 51.42 27.68
C SER A 52 -31.01 51.74 27.80
N GLY A 53 -30.15 50.72 27.84
CA GLY A 53 -28.70 50.87 27.82
C GLY A 53 -28.12 50.18 26.58
N ASN A 54 -27.73 50.96 25.58
CA ASN A 54 -26.93 50.42 24.48
C ASN A 54 -25.48 50.27 24.96
N PHE A 55 -24.91 49.07 24.88
CA PHE A 55 -23.47 48.85 25.00
C PHE A 55 -22.76 49.54 23.80
N SER A 56 -22.34 50.78 23.99
CA SER A 56 -21.95 51.67 22.88
C SER A 56 -20.51 51.46 22.40
N GLY A 57 -20.26 50.34 21.71
CA GLY A 57 -18.96 50.05 21.10
C GLY A 57 -19.03 49.05 19.95
N GLU A 58 -19.64 47.88 20.18
CA GLU A 58 -19.40 46.68 19.38
C GLU A 58 -20.36 46.42 18.22
N THR A 59 -19.94 45.50 17.33
CA THR A 59 -20.68 45.04 16.16
C THR A 59 -21.20 43.59 16.26
N SER A 60 -21.12 42.99 17.45
CA SER A 60 -21.52 41.61 17.77
C SER A 60 -22.39 41.57 19.04
N PRO A 61 -23.25 40.55 19.25
CA PRO A 61 -24.22 40.50 20.34
C PRO A 61 -23.65 39.91 21.66
N SER A 62 -22.77 40.66 22.35
CA SER A 62 -22.27 40.29 23.69
C SER A 62 -23.40 39.95 24.67
N THR A 63 -23.28 38.83 25.39
CA THR A 63 -24.23 38.39 26.43
C THR A 63 -23.63 38.64 27.82
N VAL A 64 -24.09 39.70 28.48
CA VAL A 64 -23.51 40.13 29.78
C VAL A 64 -24.20 39.44 30.96
N LEU A 65 -23.41 38.86 31.86
CA LEU A 65 -23.88 38.28 33.12
C LEU A 65 -23.97 39.35 34.21
N ALA A 66 -25.19 39.63 34.68
CA ALA A 66 -25.45 40.58 35.76
C ALA A 66 -25.85 39.89 37.08
N TYR A 67 -25.87 40.63 38.19
CA TYR A 67 -26.46 40.17 39.46
C TYR A 67 -27.01 41.34 40.29
N ALA A 68 -27.97 41.06 41.18
CA ALA A 68 -28.71 42.09 41.94
C ALA A 68 -28.06 42.44 43.30
N GLU A 69 -28.41 43.60 43.86
CA GLU A 69 -27.97 44.07 45.19
C GLU A 69 -28.08 42.97 46.28
N GLY A 70 -27.01 42.76 47.06
CA GLY A 70 -26.98 41.77 48.14
C GLY A 70 -26.69 40.33 47.70
N THR A 71 -26.27 40.11 46.45
CA THR A 71 -25.79 38.81 45.96
C THR A 71 -24.31 38.86 45.56
N SER A 72 -23.67 37.69 45.45
CA SER A 72 -22.34 37.52 44.84
C SER A 72 -22.29 36.15 44.18
N ILE A 73 -21.53 36.02 43.10
CA ILE A 73 -21.42 34.76 42.36
C ILE A 73 -20.20 34.02 42.87
N ALA A 74 -20.44 32.93 43.62
CA ALA A 74 -19.41 31.93 43.88
C ALA A 74 -19.44 30.89 42.76
N LEU A 75 -18.32 30.78 42.04
CA LEU A 75 -17.95 29.68 41.17
C LEU A 75 -17.19 28.68 42.05
N ILE A 76 -17.79 27.54 42.36
CA ILE A 76 -17.15 26.49 43.16
C ILE A 76 -16.52 25.48 42.20
N LEU A 77 -15.22 25.24 42.36
CA LEU A 77 -14.41 24.35 41.52
C LEU A 77 -14.08 23.11 42.36
N ARG A 78 -14.29 21.91 41.80
CA ARG A 78 -14.21 20.66 42.58
C ARG A 78 -13.15 19.66 42.13
N GLN A 79 -12.34 20.00 41.14
CA GLN A 79 -11.31 19.14 40.54
C GLN A 79 -10.00 19.94 40.35
N THR A 80 -9.48 20.52 41.44
CA THR A 80 -8.30 21.42 41.40
C THR A 80 -7.15 20.96 42.29
N GLU A 81 -7.23 19.75 42.86
CA GLU A 81 -6.22 19.24 43.80
C GLU A 81 -4.82 19.12 43.18
N GLN A 82 -4.73 18.85 41.87
CA GLN A 82 -3.47 18.81 41.11
C GLN A 82 -3.05 20.16 40.47
N VAL A 83 -3.72 21.29 40.79
CA VAL A 83 -3.39 22.61 40.22
C VAL A 83 -2.27 23.29 41.00
N THR A 84 -1.15 23.54 40.32
CA THR A 84 0.03 24.19 40.91
C THR A 84 -0.05 25.72 40.84
N SER A 85 -0.65 26.28 39.79
CA SER A 85 -0.90 27.71 39.66
C SER A 85 -1.99 28.00 38.63
N GLY A 86 -2.39 29.26 38.48
CA GLY A 86 -3.36 29.63 37.45
C GLY A 86 -3.56 31.12 37.26
N ARG A 87 -4.39 31.44 36.26
CA ARG A 87 -4.76 32.78 35.82
C ARG A 87 -6.26 32.86 35.59
N LEU A 88 -6.90 33.85 36.19
CA LEU A 88 -8.27 34.23 35.89
C LEU A 88 -8.25 35.53 35.08
N SER A 89 -8.72 35.47 33.84
CA SER A 89 -8.80 36.60 32.90
C SER A 89 -10.26 36.89 32.57
N PHE A 90 -10.64 38.17 32.47
CA PHE A 90 -12.01 38.55 32.11
C PHE A 90 -12.09 39.99 31.61
N SER A 91 -13.12 40.26 30.80
CA SER A 91 -13.63 41.61 30.60
C SER A 91 -14.74 41.92 31.61
N TYR A 92 -14.76 43.15 32.15
CA TYR A 92 -15.83 43.59 33.04
C TYR A 92 -16.26 45.04 32.79
N THR A 93 -17.45 45.39 33.27
CA THR A 93 -17.93 46.77 33.33
C THR A 93 -18.72 47.03 34.62
N SER A 94 -18.36 48.10 35.35
CA SER A 94 -19.10 48.54 36.55
C SER A 94 -19.60 49.98 36.39
N PRO A 95 -20.92 50.21 36.46
CA PRO A 95 -21.50 51.53 36.26
C PRO A 95 -21.32 52.47 37.45
N ASN A 96 -21.08 51.95 38.66
CA ASN A 96 -21.36 52.72 39.89
C ASN A 96 -20.26 52.72 40.98
N ARG A 97 -19.48 51.64 41.17
CA ARG A 97 -18.54 51.49 42.31
C ARG A 97 -17.28 50.68 41.97
N GLU A 98 -16.41 50.55 42.96
CA GLU A 98 -15.31 49.58 42.98
C GLU A 98 -15.83 48.25 43.55
N HIS A 99 -15.37 47.12 42.99
CA HIS A 99 -15.81 45.75 43.33
C HIS A 99 -14.58 44.87 43.56
N ASP A 100 -14.71 43.76 44.30
CA ASP A 100 -13.58 42.83 44.50
C ASP A 100 -13.87 41.48 43.84
N VAL A 101 -12.83 40.86 43.27
CA VAL A 101 -12.80 39.46 42.84
C VAL A 101 -11.82 38.73 43.75
N SER A 102 -12.31 37.66 44.40
CA SER A 102 -11.57 36.95 45.45
C SER A 102 -11.48 35.46 45.17
N ILE A 103 -10.30 34.88 45.34
CA ILE A 103 -10.00 33.48 45.04
C ILE A 103 -9.65 32.76 46.34
N PHE A 104 -10.26 31.60 46.58
CA PHE A 104 -10.16 30.83 47.81
C PHE A 104 -9.65 29.41 47.56
N ASP A 105 -8.90 28.85 48.51
CA ASP A 105 -8.42 27.47 48.48
C ASP A 105 -9.54 26.45 48.76
N LEU A 106 -9.23 25.16 48.64
CA LEU A 106 -10.16 24.05 48.89
C LEU A 106 -10.65 23.98 50.36
N ALA A 107 -9.96 24.63 51.30
CA ALA A 107 -10.37 24.76 52.70
C ALA A 107 -11.16 26.06 53.00
N GLY A 108 -11.35 26.92 51.99
CA GLY A 108 -12.07 28.19 52.10
C GLY A 108 -11.25 29.37 52.64
N ASN A 109 -9.91 29.28 52.68
CA ASN A 109 -9.05 30.41 53.00
C ASN A 109 -8.82 31.29 51.76
N LEU A 110 -8.67 32.61 51.96
CA LEU A 110 -8.40 33.54 50.86
C LEU A 110 -6.96 33.38 50.34
N VAL A 111 -6.82 33.03 49.06
CA VAL A 111 -5.53 32.93 48.35
C VAL A 111 -5.11 34.30 47.82
N THR A 112 -6.00 34.98 47.10
CA THR A 112 -5.77 36.33 46.56
C THR A 112 -7.09 37.09 46.38
N SER A 113 -7.00 38.42 46.29
CA SER A 113 -8.15 39.30 46.04
C SER A 113 -7.68 40.54 45.28
N GLN A 114 -8.40 40.89 44.22
CA GLN A 114 -8.11 42.05 43.36
C GLN A 114 -9.33 42.98 43.32
N SER A 115 -9.09 44.28 43.46
CA SER A 115 -10.14 45.30 43.39
C SER A 115 -10.23 45.89 41.99
N LEU A 116 -11.44 45.95 41.45
CA LEU A 116 -11.83 46.41 40.12
C LEU A 116 -12.34 47.85 40.20
N ALA A 117 -11.88 48.69 39.28
CA ALA A 117 -12.27 50.10 39.22
C ALA A 117 -13.65 50.28 38.54
N ARG A 118 -14.33 51.41 38.79
CA ARG A 118 -15.52 51.78 38.00
C ARG A 118 -15.13 52.01 36.54
N THR A 119 -15.99 51.64 35.59
CA THR A 119 -15.76 51.84 34.15
C THR A 119 -16.56 53.00 33.55
N SER A 120 -17.62 53.47 34.24
CA SER A 120 -18.41 54.64 33.81
C SER A 120 -17.71 55.99 34.12
N SER A 121 -18.15 57.05 33.43
CA SER A 121 -17.63 58.41 33.59
C SER A 121 -18.54 59.39 34.35
N GLU A 122 -19.70 58.94 34.85
CA GLU A 122 -20.71 59.82 35.48
C GLU A 122 -20.61 59.82 37.03
N ASP A 123 -21.39 60.70 37.68
CA ASP A 123 -21.23 60.99 39.12
C ASP A 123 -21.86 59.91 40.02
N ALA A 124 -21.22 59.64 41.16
CA ALA A 124 -21.40 58.41 41.96
C ALA A 124 -22.67 58.40 42.84
N GLY A 125 -23.81 58.76 42.25
CA GLY A 125 -25.08 58.93 42.96
C GLY A 125 -26.36 58.78 42.12
N ASP A 126 -26.29 58.39 40.84
CA ASP A 126 -27.48 57.97 40.09
C ASP A 126 -27.70 56.45 40.23
N PRO A 127 -28.85 55.97 40.74
CA PRO A 127 -29.14 54.55 40.87
C PRO A 127 -29.53 53.86 39.54
N ASN A 128 -29.35 54.52 38.39
CA ASN A 128 -29.66 53.98 37.05
C ASN A 128 -28.52 54.22 36.04
N GLY A 129 -27.28 54.45 36.50
CA GLY A 129 -26.14 54.79 35.64
C GLY A 129 -25.85 53.74 34.54
N GLU A 130 -25.55 54.21 33.34
CA GLU A 130 -25.23 53.35 32.18
C GLU A 130 -23.90 52.61 32.37
N PHE A 131 -23.81 51.38 31.85
CA PHE A 131 -22.56 50.61 31.84
C PHE A 131 -21.49 51.33 31.00
N GLY A 132 -20.26 51.39 31.55
CA GLY A 132 -19.10 51.88 30.81
C GLY A 132 -18.61 50.87 29.76
N PRO A 133 -17.59 51.22 28.96
CA PRO A 133 -16.88 50.25 28.12
C PRO A 133 -16.30 49.12 28.97
N LEU A 134 -16.12 47.95 28.35
CA LEU A 134 -15.44 46.82 28.97
C LEU A 134 -13.96 47.14 29.26
N VAL A 135 -13.44 46.56 30.33
CA VAL A 135 -12.04 46.61 30.74
C VAL A 135 -11.55 45.19 31.01
N GLU A 136 -10.47 44.80 30.35
CA GLU A 136 -9.75 43.55 30.59
C GLU A 136 -8.98 43.61 31.92
N GLU A 137 -9.07 42.55 32.72
CA GLU A 137 -8.24 42.34 33.92
C GLU A 137 -7.70 40.90 33.98
N THR A 138 -6.63 40.68 34.75
CA THR A 138 -6.01 39.35 34.90
C THR A 138 -5.43 39.15 36.29
N ILE A 139 -5.92 38.11 36.99
CA ILE A 139 -5.52 37.76 38.35
C ILE A 139 -4.73 36.44 38.30
N SER A 140 -3.46 36.46 38.70
CA SER A 140 -2.64 35.25 38.86
C SER A 140 -2.64 34.75 40.30
N PHE A 141 -2.63 33.43 40.49
CA PHE A 141 -2.60 32.76 41.80
C PHE A 141 -1.72 31.51 41.77
N ALA A 142 -1.43 30.95 42.95
CA ALA A 142 -0.61 29.75 43.12
C ALA A 142 -1.26 28.80 44.14
N GLY A 143 -1.16 27.50 43.89
CA GLY A 143 -1.84 26.43 44.62
C GLY A 143 -3.31 26.22 44.22
N SER A 144 -3.85 25.08 44.65
CA SER A 144 -5.22 24.60 44.38
C SER A 144 -6.31 25.57 44.86
N ILE A 145 -7.34 25.80 44.03
CA ILE A 145 -8.43 26.74 44.32
C ILE A 145 -9.79 26.04 44.39
N GLY A 146 -10.53 26.24 45.50
CA GLY A 146 -11.84 25.65 45.72
C GLY A 146 -13.01 26.54 45.30
N SER A 147 -12.82 27.87 45.27
CA SER A 147 -13.82 28.78 44.69
C SER A 147 -13.28 30.14 44.29
N ILE A 148 -13.96 30.75 43.32
CA ILE A 148 -13.78 32.14 42.90
C ILE A 148 -15.08 32.88 43.22
N GLN A 149 -14.98 33.97 43.97
CA GLN A 149 -16.11 34.85 44.29
C GLN A 149 -16.01 36.15 43.48
N LEU A 150 -16.97 36.34 42.59
CA LEU A 150 -17.13 37.55 41.81
C LEU A 150 -18.10 38.50 42.52
N GLY A 151 -17.61 39.70 42.84
CA GLY A 151 -18.41 40.81 43.33
C GLY A 151 -18.43 40.99 44.86
N SER A 152 -18.63 42.25 45.28
CA SER A 152 -18.85 42.63 46.68
C SER A 152 -20.35 42.83 46.96
N GLU A 153 -20.77 42.75 48.23
CA GLU A 153 -22.18 42.62 48.68
C GLU A 153 -23.16 43.76 48.25
N ASN A 154 -22.73 44.81 47.55
CA ASN A 154 -23.43 46.11 47.54
C ASN A 154 -23.62 46.84 46.19
N THR A 155 -23.33 46.27 45.01
CA THR A 155 -23.78 46.85 43.70
C THR A 155 -23.67 45.86 42.53
N GLU A 156 -24.37 46.18 41.43
CA GLU A 156 -24.35 45.48 40.13
C GLU A 156 -23.02 45.70 39.38
N ILE A 157 -22.54 44.66 38.67
CA ILE A 157 -21.40 44.65 37.74
C ILE A 157 -21.74 43.67 36.60
N GLY A 158 -21.20 43.90 35.41
CA GLY A 158 -21.30 42.98 34.28
C GLY A 158 -19.93 42.35 33.97
N PHE A 159 -19.93 41.08 33.60
CA PHE A 159 -18.78 40.37 33.05
C PHE A 159 -19.07 39.92 31.61
N ASP A 160 -18.02 39.89 30.78
CA ASP A 160 -17.99 39.35 29.42
C ASP A 160 -16.71 38.51 29.28
N ASP A 161 -16.81 37.34 28.63
CA ASP A 161 -15.75 36.34 28.43
C ASP A 161 -14.87 36.02 29.69
N LEU A 162 -15.31 35.08 30.53
CA LEU A 162 -14.54 34.65 31.72
C LEU A 162 -13.67 33.42 31.39
N VAL A 163 -12.36 33.62 31.34
CA VAL A 163 -11.36 32.59 31.06
C VAL A 163 -10.57 32.24 32.32
N LEU A 164 -10.71 31.01 32.80
CA LEU A 164 -9.91 30.45 33.89
C LEU A 164 -8.90 29.44 33.36
N THR A 165 -7.63 29.83 33.35
CA THR A 165 -6.49 29.01 32.94
C THR A 165 -5.86 28.37 34.19
N LEU A 166 -5.76 27.05 34.23
CA LEU A 166 -5.18 26.27 35.34
C LEU A 166 -3.95 25.50 34.84
N GLU A 167 -2.84 25.59 35.57
CA GLU A 167 -1.62 24.81 35.30
C GLU A 167 -1.56 23.64 36.31
N THR A 168 -1.49 22.39 35.82
CA THR A 168 -1.40 21.18 36.65
C THR A 168 0.04 20.88 37.12
N ASN A 169 0.26 19.76 37.81
CA ASN A 169 1.56 19.08 37.72
C ASN A 169 1.63 18.36 36.37
N ASP A 170 2.69 18.59 35.61
CA ASP A 170 3.10 17.69 34.55
C ASP A 170 3.97 16.58 35.17
N ALA A 171 4.02 15.40 34.56
CA ALA A 171 5.02 14.40 34.94
C ALA A 171 6.45 14.87 34.56
N PRO A 172 7.50 14.31 35.18
CA PRO A 172 8.89 14.58 34.80
C PRO A 172 9.19 14.27 33.32
N THR A 173 10.24 14.88 32.77
CA THR A 173 10.51 14.87 31.32
C THR A 173 11.94 14.47 30.91
N ASP A 174 12.86 14.35 31.87
CA ASP A 174 14.13 13.65 31.64
C ASP A 174 14.77 13.18 32.95
N ILE A 175 15.65 12.18 32.89
CA ILE A 175 16.64 11.87 33.93
C ILE A 175 18.04 12.02 33.35
N THR A 176 18.97 12.52 34.15
CA THR A 176 20.40 12.58 33.79
C THR A 176 21.25 11.92 34.87
N LEU A 177 22.34 11.27 34.47
CA LEU A 177 23.32 10.62 35.33
C LEU A 177 24.70 11.23 35.04
N ASP A 178 25.38 11.76 36.05
CA ASP A 178 26.58 12.59 35.85
C ASP A 178 27.88 11.83 35.49
N ASN A 179 27.90 10.51 35.69
CA ASN A 179 28.93 9.60 35.17
C ASN A 179 28.32 8.23 34.84
N THR A 180 28.63 7.72 33.65
CA THR A 180 28.11 6.46 33.09
C THR A 180 29.24 5.42 32.87
N SER A 181 30.23 5.38 33.77
CA SER A 181 31.38 4.47 33.65
C SER A 181 31.93 3.99 35.00
N VAL A 182 32.43 2.75 35.01
CA VAL A 182 32.95 2.04 36.19
C VAL A 182 34.17 1.19 35.78
N LEU A 183 35.10 0.95 36.71
CA LEU A 183 36.18 -0.02 36.52
C LEU A 183 35.65 -1.44 36.77
N GLU A 184 36.17 -2.44 36.07
CA GLU A 184 35.93 -3.83 36.47
C GLU A 184 36.49 -4.12 37.87
N ASN A 185 36.00 -5.17 38.53
CA ASN A 185 36.35 -5.51 39.92
C ASN A 185 36.16 -4.34 40.94
N SER A 186 35.36 -3.31 40.62
CA SER A 186 35.11 -2.16 41.51
C SER A 186 34.42 -2.59 42.81
N PRO A 187 34.87 -2.15 43.99
CA PRO A 187 34.34 -2.65 45.26
C PRO A 187 32.87 -2.30 45.48
N ASN A 188 32.09 -3.24 46.02
CA ASN A 188 30.69 -3.07 46.38
C ASN A 188 30.51 -1.81 47.25
N GLY A 189 29.52 -0.97 46.93
CA GLY A 189 29.32 0.36 47.51
C GLY A 189 30.14 1.49 46.87
N ALA A 190 30.86 1.24 45.76
CA ALA A 190 31.48 2.31 44.99
C ALA A 190 30.42 3.18 44.31
N LEU A 191 30.49 4.51 44.51
CA LEU A 191 29.64 5.49 43.84
C LEU A 191 30.01 5.58 42.35
N ILE A 192 29.02 5.41 41.47
CA ILE A 192 29.16 5.58 40.02
C ILE A 192 28.83 7.02 39.66
N GLY A 193 27.64 7.52 40.05
CA GLY A 193 27.20 8.86 39.70
C GLY A 193 25.95 9.31 40.45
N ASN A 194 25.55 10.56 40.23
CA ASN A 194 24.35 11.19 40.79
C ASN A 194 23.28 11.32 39.70
N LEU A 195 22.04 11.02 40.07
CA LEU A 195 20.84 11.19 39.26
C LEU A 195 20.25 12.59 39.48
N THR A 196 19.83 13.24 38.40
CA THR A 196 19.10 14.51 38.42
C THR A 196 17.99 14.54 37.36
N THR A 197 16.77 14.77 37.82
CA THR A 197 15.55 14.90 37.01
C THR A 197 15.40 16.28 36.36
N THR A 198 14.84 16.31 35.15
CA THR A 198 14.28 17.52 34.51
C THR A 198 12.77 17.45 34.61
N ASP A 199 12.18 18.51 35.15
CA ASP A 199 10.76 18.59 35.49
C ASP A 199 10.19 19.93 35.00
N PRO A 200 9.00 19.96 34.36
CA PRO A 200 8.33 21.20 33.98
C PRO A 200 7.94 22.10 35.17
N ASN A 201 7.68 21.51 36.34
CA ASN A 201 7.15 22.13 37.55
C ASN A 201 8.30 22.58 38.50
N PRO A 202 8.66 23.89 38.54
CA PRO A 202 9.95 24.30 39.10
C PRO A 202 9.99 24.31 40.64
N GLY A 203 10.51 23.24 41.22
CA GLY A 203 10.71 23.10 42.67
C GLY A 203 10.06 21.87 43.31
N ASP A 204 9.51 20.96 42.50
CA ASP A 204 9.07 19.64 42.94
C ASP A 204 10.22 18.81 43.54
N THR A 205 9.89 17.73 44.26
CA THR A 205 10.85 16.87 44.96
C THR A 205 10.78 15.43 44.46
N HIS A 206 11.85 15.00 43.78
CA HIS A 206 11.92 13.68 43.16
C HIS A 206 12.48 12.58 44.04
N SER A 207 11.91 11.39 43.89
CA SER A 207 12.50 10.12 44.31
C SER A 207 12.95 9.32 43.08
N TYR A 208 13.91 8.40 43.25
CA TYR A 208 14.49 7.61 42.17
C TYR A 208 14.45 6.12 42.51
N LEU A 209 14.09 5.30 41.53
CA LEU A 209 14.05 3.85 41.62
C LEU A 209 14.83 3.23 40.46
N LEU A 210 15.38 2.03 40.68
CA LEU A 210 16.14 1.26 39.71
C LEU A 210 15.32 0.01 39.36
N LEU A 211 14.76 -0.06 38.15
CA LEU A 211 13.98 -1.19 37.68
C LEU A 211 14.92 -2.33 37.26
N ASP A 212 15.73 -2.10 36.23
CA ASP A 212 16.83 -2.99 35.85
C ASP A 212 18.11 -2.59 36.59
N ASN A 213 18.61 -3.52 37.40
CA ASN A 213 19.85 -3.38 38.17
C ASN A 213 21.06 -4.11 37.54
N ALA A 214 20.91 -4.58 36.31
CA ALA A 214 21.84 -5.37 35.50
C ALA A 214 22.37 -6.61 36.24
N ASP A 215 21.54 -7.63 36.42
CA ASP A 215 21.87 -8.87 37.16
C ASP A 215 22.47 -8.60 38.57
N ASN A 216 21.94 -7.64 39.32
CA ASN A 216 22.44 -7.19 40.63
C ASN A 216 23.84 -6.52 40.60
N ARG A 217 24.30 -5.97 39.46
CA ARG A 217 25.56 -5.21 39.40
C ARG A 217 25.46 -3.83 40.05
N PHE A 218 24.27 -3.22 40.09
CA PHE A 218 24.08 -1.84 40.55
C PHE A 218 22.95 -1.68 41.57
N ASN A 219 22.94 -0.56 42.30
CA ASN A 219 21.83 -0.16 43.17
C ASN A 219 21.73 1.36 43.31
N VAL A 220 20.52 1.90 43.48
CA VAL A 220 20.27 3.32 43.77
C VAL A 220 20.00 3.52 45.27
N VAL A 221 20.52 4.60 45.84
CA VAL A 221 20.21 5.05 47.20
C VAL A 221 20.03 6.57 47.20
N GLY A 222 18.82 7.05 47.49
CA GLY A 222 18.47 8.46 47.31
C GLY A 222 18.52 8.82 45.82
N ASN A 223 19.34 9.80 45.45
CA ASN A 223 19.60 10.16 44.05
C ASN A 223 20.99 9.71 43.56
N GLN A 224 21.57 8.65 44.13
CA GLN A 224 22.93 8.20 43.84
C GLN A 224 22.97 6.74 43.40
N LEU A 225 23.70 6.46 42.31
CA LEU A 225 23.91 5.12 41.76
C LEU A 225 25.24 4.53 42.25
N PHE A 226 25.20 3.29 42.73
CA PHE A 226 26.35 2.55 43.28
C PHE A 226 26.53 1.19 42.60
N VAL A 227 27.73 0.61 42.74
CA VAL A 227 28.02 -0.81 42.47
C VAL A 227 27.45 -1.67 43.60
N ALA A 228 26.58 -2.62 43.29
CA ALA A 228 26.04 -3.58 44.25
C ALA A 228 26.94 -4.82 44.40
N ASP A 229 27.38 -5.43 43.30
CA ASP A 229 28.41 -6.48 43.29
C ASP A 229 29.54 -6.23 42.28
N GLY A 230 30.75 -6.00 42.79
CA GLY A 230 31.95 -5.77 42.00
C GLY A 230 32.48 -6.98 41.25
N THR A 231 32.15 -8.18 41.72
CA THR A 231 32.63 -9.45 41.14
C THR A 231 31.85 -9.88 39.89
N LEU A 232 30.78 -9.14 39.56
CA LEU A 232 29.98 -9.29 38.35
C LEU A 232 30.34 -8.26 37.25
N LEU A 233 31.35 -7.42 37.50
CA LEU A 233 31.95 -6.47 36.55
C LEU A 233 33.29 -7.05 36.09
N ASP A 234 33.28 -7.62 34.88
CA ASP A 234 34.36 -8.36 34.19
C ASP A 234 34.39 -7.83 32.74
N PHE A 235 35.50 -7.18 32.34
CA PHE A 235 35.59 -6.46 31.07
C PHE A 235 35.68 -7.40 29.86
N GLU A 236 36.43 -8.49 29.99
CA GLU A 236 36.55 -9.58 29.01
C GLU A 236 35.20 -10.26 28.72
N ALA A 237 34.33 -10.34 29.73
CA ALA A 237 32.97 -10.85 29.59
C ALA A 237 32.02 -9.81 28.98
N ASN A 238 31.93 -8.59 29.54
CA ASN A 238 31.04 -7.54 29.07
C ASN A 238 31.63 -6.13 29.27
N THR A 239 31.80 -5.39 28.16
CA THR A 239 32.31 -4.01 28.17
C THR A 239 31.31 -2.95 28.68
N SER A 240 30.04 -3.31 28.90
CA SER A 240 28.98 -2.39 29.30
C SER A 240 27.69 -3.10 29.70
N HIS A 241 26.88 -2.47 30.53
CA HIS A 241 25.55 -2.91 30.93
C HIS A 241 24.54 -1.77 30.77
N ASN A 242 23.28 -2.09 30.48
CA ASN A 242 22.18 -1.13 30.61
C ASN A 242 21.59 -1.22 32.03
N ILE A 243 20.95 -0.14 32.47
CA ILE A 243 20.08 -0.08 33.65
C ILE A 243 18.89 0.82 33.33
N ASN A 244 17.72 0.54 33.91
CA ASN A 244 16.53 1.37 33.77
C ASN A 244 16.23 2.06 35.09
N VAL A 245 16.06 3.38 35.07
CA VAL A 245 15.83 4.22 36.25
C VAL A 245 14.52 4.99 36.07
N VAL A 246 13.66 4.96 37.08
CA VAL A 246 12.46 5.81 37.16
C VAL A 246 12.71 6.97 38.11
N THR A 247 12.20 8.15 37.75
CA THR A 247 11.99 9.27 38.67
C THR A 247 10.50 9.41 38.96
N ILE A 248 10.15 9.73 40.20
CA ILE A 248 8.76 10.00 40.63
C ILE A 248 8.73 11.37 41.33
N ASP A 249 7.83 12.26 40.92
CA ASP A 249 7.60 13.57 41.54
C ASP A 249 6.78 13.48 42.86
N SER A 250 6.39 14.61 43.46
CA SER A 250 5.58 14.62 44.70
C SER A 250 4.07 14.48 44.52
N ALA A 251 3.56 14.53 43.29
CA ALA A 251 2.16 14.26 42.91
C ALA A 251 1.93 12.80 42.47
N GLY A 252 3.00 12.08 42.10
CA GLY A 252 2.99 10.71 41.59
C GLY A 252 3.33 10.58 40.11
N GLY A 253 3.68 11.67 39.41
CA GLY A 253 4.10 11.64 38.01
C GLY A 253 5.44 10.93 37.84
N VAL A 254 5.51 10.03 36.85
CA VAL A 254 6.67 9.17 36.59
C VAL A 254 7.37 9.49 35.26
N PHE A 255 8.65 9.19 35.18
CA PHE A 255 9.40 9.12 33.92
C PHE A 255 10.51 8.08 34.04
N GLU A 256 10.71 7.27 32.99
CA GLU A 256 11.75 6.22 32.93
C GLU A 256 12.88 6.59 31.97
N LYS A 257 14.11 6.15 32.28
CA LYS A 257 15.22 6.22 31.33
C LYS A 257 16.22 5.08 31.48
N THR A 258 16.59 4.47 30.35
CA THR A 258 17.74 3.58 30.24
C THR A 258 19.08 4.36 30.24
N PHE A 259 20.04 3.91 31.05
CA PHE A 259 21.42 4.37 31.03
C PHE A 259 22.37 3.20 30.70
N THR A 260 23.30 3.39 29.77
CA THR A 260 24.39 2.42 29.53
C THR A 260 25.60 2.77 30.39
N ILE A 261 25.95 1.90 31.33
CA ILE A 261 27.14 1.99 32.19
C ILE A 261 28.29 1.20 31.52
N ALA A 262 29.37 1.89 31.16
CA ALA A 262 30.56 1.25 30.58
C ALA A 262 31.48 0.65 31.65
N VAL A 263 31.97 -0.57 31.42
CA VAL A 263 33.00 -1.26 32.23
C VAL A 263 34.39 -0.95 31.64
N THR A 264 35.45 -0.95 32.46
CA THR A 264 36.82 -0.62 31.99
C THR A 264 37.93 -1.50 32.61
N ASP A 265 38.83 -1.95 31.71
CA ASP A 265 40.01 -2.87 31.79
C ASP A 265 41.03 -2.63 32.94
N VAL A 266 41.50 -3.71 33.59
CA VAL A 266 42.56 -3.75 34.62
C VAL A 266 43.54 -4.97 34.51
N ASP A 267 44.34 -5.07 33.43
CA ASP A 267 45.58 -5.90 33.24
C ASP A 267 46.12 -6.77 34.43
N GLU A 268 45.89 -8.10 34.41
CA GLU A 268 46.50 -9.06 35.37
C GLU A 268 47.47 -10.11 34.76
N THR A 269 48.38 -10.63 35.60
CA THR A 269 49.48 -11.52 35.18
C THR A 269 49.33 -12.99 35.63
N ILE A 270 49.36 -13.95 34.69
CA ILE A 270 49.02 -15.38 34.89
C ILE A 270 50.27 -16.31 34.91
N PRO A 271 50.27 -17.48 35.61
CA PRO A 271 51.37 -18.46 35.60
C PRO A 271 51.33 -19.51 34.45
N ASN A 272 52.53 -19.97 34.04
CA ASN A 272 52.76 -20.96 32.97
C ASN A 272 51.90 -22.25 33.09
N SER A 273 51.26 -22.62 32.00
CA SER A 273 50.45 -23.81 31.73
C SER A 273 51.18 -24.80 30.79
N PRO A 274 50.58 -25.98 30.47
CA PRO A 274 51.14 -26.91 29.48
C PRO A 274 50.49 -26.77 28.08
N PRO A 275 51.20 -27.14 26.98
CA PRO A 275 50.67 -27.17 25.62
C PRO A 275 49.35 -27.92 25.48
N VAL A 276 48.35 -27.28 24.85
CA VAL A 276 46.98 -27.83 24.69
C VAL A 276 46.71 -28.44 23.32
N ASP A 277 47.42 -28.02 22.26
CA ASP A 277 47.40 -28.74 20.99
C ASP A 277 48.72 -28.69 20.20
N ILE A 278 48.90 -29.64 19.29
CA ILE A 278 49.90 -29.59 18.22
C ILE A 278 49.18 -29.65 16.87
N ALA A 279 49.60 -28.80 15.94
CA ALA A 279 49.14 -28.75 14.56
C ALA A 279 50.27 -29.06 13.57
N LEU A 280 49.86 -29.34 12.34
CA LEU A 280 50.74 -29.69 11.22
C LEU A 280 50.08 -29.13 9.96
N SER A 281 50.73 -28.21 9.26
CA SER A 281 50.12 -27.33 8.24
C SER A 281 49.63 -28.07 6.99
N ASN A 282 50.31 -29.16 6.61
CA ASN A 282 49.88 -30.06 5.54
C ASN A 282 50.18 -31.53 5.93
N ARG A 283 49.31 -32.44 5.46
CA ARG A 283 49.34 -33.88 5.78
C ARG A 283 49.25 -34.76 4.54
N VAL A 284 49.54 -34.21 3.36
CA VAL A 284 49.59 -34.95 2.09
C VAL A 284 50.98 -34.79 1.48
N VAL A 285 51.56 -35.89 1.00
CA VAL A 285 52.83 -35.88 0.25
C VAL A 285 52.70 -36.79 -0.96
N ALA A 286 53.20 -36.36 -2.12
CA ALA A 286 53.20 -37.22 -3.30
C ALA A 286 54.10 -38.45 -3.08
N GLU A 287 53.73 -39.60 -3.65
CA GLU A 287 54.64 -40.74 -3.70
C GLU A 287 55.93 -40.42 -4.46
N ASN A 288 56.96 -41.23 -4.27
CA ASN A 288 58.31 -41.01 -4.84
C ASN A 288 58.98 -39.65 -4.47
N SER A 289 58.35 -38.81 -3.63
CA SER A 289 58.90 -37.53 -3.15
C SER A 289 60.27 -37.70 -2.53
N ALA A 290 61.24 -36.86 -2.93
CA ALA A 290 62.63 -36.98 -2.51
C ALA A 290 62.82 -36.95 -0.97
N SER A 291 63.86 -37.64 -0.48
CA SER A 291 64.29 -37.50 0.91
C SER A 291 64.67 -36.02 1.19
N GLY A 292 64.14 -35.46 2.28
CA GLY A 292 64.21 -34.04 2.61
C GLY A 292 63.04 -33.18 2.13
N THR A 293 62.08 -33.72 1.36
CA THR A 293 60.84 -33.00 1.01
C THR A 293 60.03 -32.67 2.26
N ILE A 294 59.63 -31.41 2.42
CA ILE A 294 58.77 -30.96 3.52
C ILE A 294 57.35 -31.47 3.28
N VAL A 295 56.78 -32.12 4.30
CA VAL A 295 55.37 -32.56 4.33
C VAL A 295 54.51 -31.43 4.88
N GLY A 296 54.96 -30.76 5.95
CA GLY A 296 54.29 -29.59 6.53
C GLY A 296 55.05 -29.05 7.74
N ASP A 297 54.69 -27.84 8.15
CA ASP A 297 55.23 -27.13 9.29
C ASP A 297 54.45 -27.48 10.57
N LEU A 298 55.16 -27.56 11.69
CA LEU A 298 54.63 -27.88 13.01
C LEU A 298 54.44 -26.60 13.83
N SER A 299 53.26 -26.43 14.40
CA SER A 299 52.93 -25.39 15.37
C SER A 299 52.29 -25.99 16.62
N THR A 300 52.33 -25.25 17.72
CA THR A 300 51.75 -25.63 19.01
C THR A 300 50.75 -24.56 19.42
N THR A 301 49.61 -24.98 19.94
CA THR A 301 48.69 -24.11 20.67
C THR A 301 49.00 -24.28 22.15
N ASP A 302 49.37 -23.19 22.78
CA ASP A 302 49.77 -23.12 24.19
C ASP A 302 48.99 -21.97 24.85
N PRO A 303 48.48 -22.13 26.08
CA PRO A 303 47.86 -21.01 26.80
C PRO A 303 48.83 -19.84 27.07
N ASP A 304 50.14 -20.08 27.09
CA ASP A 304 51.15 -19.06 27.43
C ASP A 304 51.67 -18.30 26.19
N PRO A 305 51.35 -16.99 26.02
CA PRO A 305 51.70 -16.26 24.81
C PRO A 305 53.22 -15.97 24.71
N GLY A 306 53.93 -16.80 23.95
CA GLY A 306 55.35 -16.61 23.63
C GLY A 306 56.31 -17.63 24.24
N ASP A 307 55.82 -18.71 24.85
CA ASP A 307 56.67 -19.87 25.17
C ASP A 307 57.25 -20.50 23.88
N THR A 308 58.38 -21.21 23.99
CA THR A 308 59.14 -21.75 22.85
C THR A 308 59.11 -23.28 22.81
N HIS A 309 58.42 -23.82 21.82
CA HIS A 309 58.19 -25.26 21.71
C HIS A 309 59.24 -26.03 20.91
N SER A 310 59.41 -27.31 21.28
CA SER A 310 60.30 -28.26 20.63
C SER A 310 59.57 -29.54 20.21
N TYR A 311 59.87 -30.02 19.00
CA TYR A 311 59.14 -31.15 18.39
C TYR A 311 59.98 -32.43 18.36
N THR A 312 59.36 -33.55 18.71
CA THR A 312 59.97 -34.89 18.59
C THR A 312 59.00 -35.90 17.98
N LEU A 313 59.51 -36.74 17.08
CA LEU A 313 58.77 -37.83 16.44
C LEU A 313 58.92 -39.09 17.31
N LEU A 314 57.81 -39.66 17.76
CA LEU A 314 57.75 -40.86 18.60
C LEU A 314 57.42 -42.14 17.80
N ASP A 315 56.75 -41.98 16.66
CA ASP A 315 56.59 -43.01 15.62
C ASP A 315 56.84 -42.35 14.26
N ASP A 316 57.80 -42.89 13.49
CA ASP A 316 58.30 -42.38 12.22
C ASP A 316 57.70 -43.09 10.98
N ALA A 317 56.65 -43.88 11.19
CA ALA A 317 56.01 -44.76 10.21
C ALA A 317 56.97 -45.78 9.57
N GLY A 318 58.00 -46.21 10.29
CA GLY A 318 59.00 -47.18 9.83
C GLY A 318 60.12 -46.53 9.00
N GLY A 319 60.62 -45.38 9.46
CA GLY A 319 61.68 -44.61 8.81
C GLY A 319 61.23 -43.83 7.57
N ARG A 320 59.94 -43.50 7.46
CA ARG A 320 59.37 -42.76 6.33
C ARG A 320 59.45 -41.25 6.51
N PHE A 321 59.27 -40.78 7.75
CA PHE A 321 59.25 -39.36 8.10
C PHE A 321 60.30 -39.03 9.16
N ALA A 322 60.70 -37.77 9.23
CA ALA A 322 61.57 -37.22 10.27
C ALA A 322 61.13 -35.81 10.62
N VAL A 323 61.59 -35.29 11.76
CA VAL A 323 61.41 -33.88 12.15
C VAL A 323 62.72 -33.13 11.97
N ALA A 324 62.66 -31.99 11.30
CA ALA A 324 63.78 -31.09 11.05
C ALA A 324 63.41 -29.68 11.55
N GLY A 325 63.81 -29.33 12.77
CA GLY A 325 63.36 -28.10 13.42
C GLY A 325 61.85 -28.13 13.67
N SER A 326 61.14 -27.12 13.16
CA SER A 326 59.66 -27.03 13.20
C SER A 326 58.99 -27.62 11.96
N GLN A 327 59.61 -28.56 11.24
CA GLN A 327 59.05 -29.14 10.02
C GLN A 327 59.04 -30.67 10.07
N LEU A 328 57.95 -31.27 9.58
CA LEU A 328 57.89 -32.69 9.24
C LEU A 328 58.40 -32.87 7.80
N VAL A 329 59.37 -33.77 7.60
CA VAL A 329 60.00 -34.04 6.30
C VAL A 329 59.98 -35.53 5.96
N VAL A 330 60.02 -35.85 4.67
CA VAL A 330 60.22 -37.22 4.17
C VAL A 330 61.64 -37.68 4.50
N ALA A 331 61.78 -38.72 5.32
CA ALA A 331 63.06 -39.35 5.61
C ALA A 331 63.52 -40.24 4.45
N ASN A 332 62.63 -41.04 3.86
CA ASN A 332 62.93 -41.82 2.66
C ASN A 332 61.75 -41.93 1.69
N GLY A 333 61.89 -41.27 0.53
CA GLY A 333 60.90 -41.26 -0.54
C GLY A 333 60.58 -42.62 -1.15
N THR A 334 61.54 -43.55 -1.19
CA THR A 334 61.35 -44.89 -1.79
C THR A 334 60.51 -45.84 -0.93
N LEU A 335 59.85 -45.32 0.11
CA LEU A 335 58.92 -46.02 0.98
C LEU A 335 57.51 -45.40 0.93
N LEU A 336 57.31 -44.36 0.10
CA LEU A 336 56.05 -43.70 -0.20
C LEU A 336 55.66 -44.13 -1.63
N ASP A 337 54.64 -44.97 -1.71
CA ASP A 337 54.23 -45.82 -2.84
C ASP A 337 52.70 -45.96 -2.68
N PHE A 338 51.94 -45.31 -3.58
CA PHE A 338 50.51 -45.08 -3.39
C PHE A 338 49.69 -46.37 -3.55
N GLU A 339 50.00 -47.18 -4.57
CA GLU A 339 49.35 -48.49 -4.83
C GLU A 339 49.48 -49.46 -3.65
N ASN A 340 50.57 -49.36 -2.90
CA ASN A 340 50.85 -50.22 -1.77
C ASN A 340 50.19 -49.73 -0.48
N ASN A 341 50.35 -48.44 -0.13
CA ASN A 341 49.70 -47.83 1.03
C ASN A 341 49.52 -46.31 0.84
N SER A 342 48.28 -45.90 0.54
CA SER A 342 47.89 -44.48 0.36
C SER A 342 47.92 -43.63 1.64
N SER A 343 48.27 -44.16 2.82
CA SER A 343 48.48 -43.35 4.03
C SER A 343 49.28 -44.07 5.12
N HIS A 344 49.86 -43.28 6.04
CA HIS A 344 50.67 -43.74 7.16
C HIS A 344 50.42 -42.90 8.44
N PRO A 345 50.16 -43.53 9.60
CA PRO A 345 50.11 -42.83 10.88
C PRO A 345 51.52 -42.54 11.41
N ILE A 346 51.68 -41.39 12.07
CA ILE A 346 52.85 -40.99 12.86
C ILE A 346 52.41 -40.48 14.22
N THR A 347 53.29 -40.52 15.22
CA THR A 347 53.05 -39.92 16.54
C THR A 347 54.06 -38.81 16.76
N LEU A 348 53.57 -37.58 16.96
CA LEU A 348 54.37 -36.39 17.25
C LEU A 348 54.18 -35.96 18.70
N ARG A 349 55.21 -35.33 19.27
CA ARG A 349 55.19 -34.68 20.57
C ARG A 349 55.71 -33.25 20.46
N THR A 350 54.99 -32.31 21.06
CA THR A 350 55.48 -30.97 21.37
C THR A 350 55.92 -30.89 22.84
N THR A 351 56.79 -29.96 23.20
CA THR A 351 57.29 -29.74 24.56
C THR A 351 57.71 -28.28 24.72
N ASP A 352 57.18 -27.59 25.74
CA ASP A 352 57.44 -26.17 26.06
C ASP A 352 58.83 -25.93 26.69
N ALA A 353 59.16 -24.67 27.06
CA ALA A 353 60.42 -24.34 27.72
C ALA A 353 60.49 -24.76 29.20
N ALA A 354 59.35 -24.96 29.87
CA ALA A 354 59.26 -25.44 31.25
C ALA A 354 59.48 -26.97 31.36
N GLY A 355 59.25 -27.71 30.28
CA GLY A 355 59.37 -29.16 30.14
C GLY A 355 58.04 -29.94 30.11
N ASN A 356 56.87 -29.30 30.03
CA ASN A 356 55.61 -30.03 29.86
C ASN A 356 55.41 -30.43 28.40
N SER A 357 54.68 -31.52 28.13
CA SER A 357 54.64 -32.11 26.79
C SER A 357 53.31 -32.77 26.42
N LEU A 358 52.86 -32.54 25.19
CA LEU A 358 51.66 -33.15 24.60
C LEU A 358 52.03 -34.07 23.42
N ASN A 359 51.40 -35.25 23.35
CA ASN A 359 51.53 -36.20 22.24
C ASN A 359 50.25 -36.21 21.38
N LYS A 360 50.38 -36.25 20.05
CA LYS A 360 49.25 -36.38 19.12
C LYS A 360 49.61 -37.28 17.93
N ILE A 361 48.62 -38.04 17.46
CA ILE A 361 48.75 -38.90 16.28
C ILE A 361 48.26 -38.12 15.06
N PHE A 362 48.99 -38.21 13.95
CA PHE A 362 48.57 -37.68 12.65
C PHE A 362 48.67 -38.79 11.59
N THR A 363 47.68 -38.86 10.69
CA THR A 363 47.80 -39.66 9.48
C THR A 363 48.29 -38.77 8.34
N ILE A 364 49.38 -39.17 7.70
CA ILE A 364 49.90 -38.55 6.47
C ILE A 364 49.39 -39.37 5.29
N ALA A 365 48.68 -38.72 4.36
CA ALA A 365 48.28 -39.33 3.10
C ALA A 365 49.43 -39.30 2.09
N VAL A 366 49.54 -40.37 1.32
CA VAL A 366 50.36 -40.42 0.11
C VAL A 366 49.46 -40.04 -1.07
N GLY A 367 49.97 -39.30 -2.05
CA GLY A 367 49.25 -38.92 -3.27
C GLY A 367 49.84 -39.58 -4.51
N ASP A 368 48.96 -40.15 -5.34
CA ASP A 368 49.16 -40.66 -6.71
C ASP A 368 49.85 -39.62 -7.63
N VAL A 369 50.78 -40.06 -8.49
CA VAL A 369 51.42 -39.23 -9.53
C VAL A 369 51.21 -39.83 -10.93
N ALA A 370 50.14 -39.38 -11.60
CA ALA A 370 49.63 -39.93 -12.86
C ALA A 370 50.59 -39.94 -14.07
N GLU A 371 50.49 -41.00 -14.88
CA GLU A 371 51.18 -41.21 -16.17
C GLU A 371 50.28 -40.83 -17.39
N PRO A 372 50.83 -40.43 -18.56
CA PRO A 372 50.08 -39.72 -19.63
C PRO A 372 49.32 -40.60 -20.67
N ILE A 373 48.32 -40.00 -21.34
CA ILE A 373 47.38 -40.61 -22.32
C ILE A 373 47.11 -39.73 -23.58
N PRO A 374 46.58 -40.26 -24.72
CA PRO A 374 46.61 -39.62 -26.06
C PRO A 374 45.25 -39.14 -26.68
N ASN A 375 45.34 -38.53 -27.89
CA ASN A 375 44.30 -37.82 -28.70
C ASN A 375 43.14 -38.67 -29.30
N SER A 376 42.03 -38.01 -29.70
CA SER A 376 40.78 -38.61 -30.25
C SER A 376 40.48 -38.20 -31.72
N PRO A 377 39.34 -38.65 -32.34
CA PRO A 377 38.98 -38.38 -33.76
C PRO A 377 37.59 -37.69 -34.02
N PRO A 378 37.31 -37.17 -35.25
CA PRO A 378 36.05 -36.49 -35.62
C PRO A 378 34.78 -37.38 -35.66
N THR A 379 33.59 -36.74 -35.70
CA THR A 379 32.31 -37.46 -35.52
C THR A 379 31.11 -37.10 -36.44
N ASP A 380 31.07 -35.99 -37.20
CA ASP A 380 29.93 -35.67 -38.10
C ASP A 380 30.28 -34.66 -39.24
N ILE A 381 29.42 -34.55 -40.28
CA ILE A 381 29.52 -33.61 -41.43
C ILE A 381 28.13 -33.08 -41.86
N PHE A 382 28.00 -31.77 -42.09
CA PHE A 382 26.75 -31.12 -42.54
C PHE A 382 26.91 -30.38 -43.88
N LEU A 383 25.82 -30.20 -44.65
CA LEU A 383 25.76 -29.42 -45.91
C LEU A 383 24.55 -28.46 -45.92
N SER A 384 24.73 -27.25 -46.44
CA SER A 384 23.73 -26.16 -46.30
C SER A 384 22.54 -26.12 -47.28
N ASN A 385 22.61 -26.75 -48.47
CA ASN A 385 21.53 -26.74 -49.49
C ASN A 385 21.74 -27.84 -50.54
N SER A 386 20.67 -28.26 -51.25
CA SER A 386 20.65 -29.52 -52.01
C SER A 386 19.62 -29.63 -53.16
N ILE A 387 19.35 -28.58 -53.95
CA ILE A 387 18.44 -28.63 -55.13
C ILE A 387 19.05 -27.88 -56.34
N ILE A 388 18.71 -28.29 -57.59
CA ILE A 388 19.14 -27.67 -58.88
C ILE A 388 18.04 -27.87 -59.95
N ALA A 389 18.25 -27.37 -61.18
CA ALA A 389 17.32 -27.46 -62.32
C ALA A 389 18.00 -27.97 -63.61
N GLU A 390 17.22 -28.20 -64.69
CA GLU A 390 17.69 -28.78 -65.96
C GLU A 390 18.51 -27.83 -66.80
N ASN A 391 19.49 -28.42 -67.50
CA ASN A 391 20.40 -27.71 -68.38
C ASN A 391 21.11 -26.53 -67.67
N SER A 392 21.12 -26.54 -66.32
CA SER A 392 21.80 -25.56 -65.46
C SER A 392 23.29 -25.54 -65.75
N ALA A 393 23.88 -24.36 -65.91
CA ALA A 393 25.28 -24.23 -66.30
C ALA A 393 26.29 -24.81 -65.28
N ASN A 394 27.44 -25.26 -65.78
CA ASN A 394 28.54 -25.79 -64.97
C ASN A 394 29.11 -24.71 -64.01
N ASN A 395 29.66 -25.16 -62.88
CA ASN A 395 30.16 -24.36 -61.74
C ASN A 395 29.08 -23.61 -60.93
N THR A 396 27.79 -23.89 -61.14
CA THR A 396 26.71 -23.36 -60.29
C THR A 396 26.87 -23.85 -58.85
N PHE A 397 26.77 -22.95 -57.86
CA PHE A 397 26.92 -23.28 -56.44
C PHE A 397 25.74 -24.09 -55.90
N VAL A 398 26.00 -25.02 -54.97
CA VAL A 398 24.97 -25.89 -54.35
C VAL A 398 24.89 -25.66 -52.83
N GLY A 399 26.00 -25.74 -52.08
CA GLY A 399 25.99 -25.58 -50.61
C GLY A 399 27.38 -25.58 -49.97
N SER A 400 27.47 -25.34 -48.65
CA SER A 400 28.73 -25.29 -47.87
C SER A 400 28.76 -26.34 -46.75
N LEU A 401 29.97 -26.81 -46.38
CA LEU A 401 30.24 -27.94 -45.48
C LEU A 401 30.85 -27.54 -44.12
N THR A 402 30.53 -28.29 -43.06
CA THR A 402 31.07 -28.18 -41.68
C THR A 402 31.19 -29.55 -40.98
N THR A 403 31.92 -29.65 -39.84
CA THR A 403 32.21 -30.89 -39.09
C THR A 403 32.10 -30.70 -37.57
N ALA A 404 31.87 -31.79 -36.84
CA ALA A 404 31.93 -31.87 -35.37
C ALA A 404 33.07 -32.80 -34.89
N ASP A 405 33.71 -32.46 -33.76
CA ASP A 405 34.90 -33.13 -33.22
C ASP A 405 34.92 -33.09 -31.67
N PRO A 406 35.35 -34.17 -30.97
CA PRO A 406 35.52 -34.16 -29.51
C PRO A 406 36.66 -33.31 -28.96
N ASP A 407 37.75 -33.09 -29.71
CA ASP A 407 38.96 -32.38 -29.24
C ASP A 407 38.85 -30.87 -29.55
N PRO A 408 38.57 -29.98 -28.55
CA PRO A 408 38.06 -28.64 -28.86
C PRO A 408 39.13 -27.69 -29.42
N GLY A 409 39.01 -27.36 -30.70
CA GLY A 409 39.90 -26.44 -31.41
C GLY A 409 40.76 -27.07 -32.50
N ASP A 410 40.59 -28.37 -32.79
CA ASP A 410 41.19 -29.02 -33.96
C ASP A 410 40.62 -28.44 -35.29
N THR A 411 41.30 -28.68 -36.41
CA THR A 411 41.07 -28.06 -37.72
C THR A 411 40.81 -29.09 -38.82
N HIS A 412 39.70 -28.94 -39.55
CA HIS A 412 39.20 -29.99 -40.45
C HIS A 412 39.35 -29.72 -41.95
N VAL A 413 39.57 -30.79 -42.73
CA VAL A 413 39.70 -30.75 -44.20
C VAL A 413 38.74 -31.71 -44.90
N TYR A 414 37.99 -31.19 -45.88
CA TYR A 414 36.95 -31.94 -46.61
C TYR A 414 37.47 -32.54 -47.93
N THR A 415 37.00 -33.74 -48.27
CA THR A 415 37.22 -34.38 -49.58
C THR A 415 35.94 -35.07 -50.10
N LEU A 416 35.72 -35.04 -51.42
CA LEU A 416 34.58 -35.72 -52.05
C LEU A 416 34.98 -37.13 -52.45
N LEU A 417 34.21 -38.14 -52.01
CA LEU A 417 34.44 -39.57 -52.28
C LEU A 417 33.50 -40.12 -53.37
N ASP A 418 32.33 -39.53 -53.55
CA ASP A 418 31.40 -39.79 -54.67
C ASP A 418 30.84 -38.45 -55.19
N ASP A 419 30.94 -38.23 -56.50
CA ASP A 419 30.64 -37.00 -57.23
C ASP A 419 29.34 -37.06 -58.06
N ALA A 420 28.52 -38.11 -57.84
CA ALA A 420 27.33 -38.46 -58.61
C ALA A 420 27.58 -38.73 -60.11
N GLY A 421 28.79 -39.19 -60.45
CA GLY A 421 29.20 -39.49 -61.83
C GLY A 421 29.58 -38.24 -62.60
N GLY A 422 30.46 -37.41 -62.02
CA GLY A 422 30.95 -36.17 -62.62
C GLY A 422 29.93 -35.03 -62.64
N ARG A 423 28.95 -35.02 -61.71
CA ARG A 423 27.91 -33.98 -61.63
C ARG A 423 28.18 -32.92 -60.59
N PHE A 424 28.93 -33.22 -59.54
CA PHE A 424 29.30 -32.27 -58.49
C PHE A 424 30.80 -32.26 -58.20
N ALA A 425 31.28 -31.24 -57.49
CA ALA A 425 32.66 -31.11 -57.04
C ALA A 425 32.73 -30.32 -55.72
N ILE A 426 33.81 -30.47 -54.95
CA ILE A 426 34.11 -29.62 -53.79
C ILE A 426 35.23 -28.62 -54.14
N ALA A 427 35.05 -27.37 -53.75
CA ALA A 427 36.07 -26.32 -53.75
C ALA A 427 36.16 -25.69 -52.34
N GLY A 428 37.28 -25.90 -51.64
CA GLY A 428 37.39 -25.54 -50.22
C GLY A 428 36.44 -26.37 -49.37
N ASN A 429 35.43 -25.73 -48.77
CA ASN A 429 34.30 -26.41 -48.12
C ASN A 429 32.97 -26.24 -48.89
N GLN A 430 32.99 -25.83 -50.16
CA GLN A 430 31.78 -25.58 -50.95
C GLN A 430 31.53 -26.67 -52.01
N LEU A 431 30.29 -27.14 -52.11
CA LEU A 431 29.80 -28.05 -53.15
C LEU A 431 29.26 -27.24 -54.35
N ILE A 432 29.65 -27.62 -55.57
CA ILE A 432 29.27 -26.98 -56.83
C ILE A 432 28.88 -28.01 -57.91
N VAL A 433 28.13 -27.60 -58.93
CA VAL A 433 27.80 -28.41 -60.13
C VAL A 433 29.01 -28.50 -61.06
N ALA A 434 29.35 -29.70 -61.52
CA ALA A 434 30.46 -29.95 -62.45
C ALA A 434 30.02 -30.02 -63.93
N ASN A 435 28.84 -30.58 -64.24
CA ASN A 435 28.34 -30.67 -65.63
C ASN A 435 26.81 -30.58 -65.77
N GLY A 436 26.36 -29.55 -66.48
CA GLY A 436 24.95 -29.19 -66.66
C GLY A 436 24.16 -30.06 -67.63
N GLY A 437 24.77 -30.44 -68.76
CA GLY A 437 24.12 -31.30 -69.78
C GLY A 437 23.95 -32.76 -69.38
N LEU A 438 24.09 -33.07 -68.09
CA LEU A 438 23.80 -34.37 -67.46
C LEU A 438 22.65 -34.28 -66.44
N LEU A 439 21.99 -33.12 -66.40
CA LEU A 439 20.78 -32.80 -65.65
C LEU A 439 19.63 -32.65 -66.66
N ASP A 440 18.80 -33.69 -66.78
CA ASP A 440 17.68 -33.85 -67.73
C ASP A 440 16.51 -34.59 -67.02
N PHE A 441 15.29 -34.05 -67.03
CA PHE A 441 14.12 -34.47 -66.19
C PHE A 441 13.30 -35.56 -66.79
N GLU A 442 13.11 -35.46 -68.10
CA GLU A 442 12.57 -36.54 -68.91
C GLU A 442 13.40 -37.83 -68.71
N THR A 443 14.68 -37.70 -68.31
CA THR A 443 15.59 -38.81 -68.00
C THR A 443 15.71 -39.17 -66.50
N ASN A 444 16.00 -38.24 -65.58
CA ASN A 444 16.18 -38.55 -64.14
C ASN A 444 16.06 -37.33 -63.21
N THR A 445 15.23 -37.43 -62.18
CA THR A 445 14.92 -36.36 -61.23
C THR A 445 15.83 -36.24 -59.99
N GLY A 446 16.87 -37.07 -59.80
CA GLY A 446 17.81 -36.88 -58.68
C GLY A 446 19.02 -37.80 -58.53
N HIS A 447 19.94 -37.41 -57.63
CA HIS A 447 21.32 -37.93 -57.49
C HIS A 447 21.81 -37.91 -56.03
N ASN A 448 22.81 -38.73 -55.66
CA ASN A 448 23.48 -38.73 -54.34
C ASN A 448 25.00 -38.48 -54.43
N ILE A 449 25.64 -37.98 -53.36
CA ILE A 449 27.11 -37.77 -53.21
C ILE A 449 27.63 -38.26 -51.84
N THR A 450 28.95 -38.45 -51.68
CA THR A 450 29.60 -38.84 -50.39
C THR A 450 30.84 -37.98 -50.09
N VAL A 451 30.98 -37.53 -48.85
CA VAL A 451 32.01 -36.58 -48.36
C VAL A 451 32.79 -37.19 -47.18
N ARG A 452 34.07 -36.85 -47.05
CA ARG A 452 34.95 -37.15 -45.90
C ARG A 452 35.45 -35.87 -45.25
N THR A 453 35.64 -35.90 -43.93
CA THR A 453 36.36 -34.91 -43.12
C THR A 453 37.57 -35.55 -42.42
N ALA A 454 38.55 -34.74 -41.99
CA ALA A 454 39.77 -35.19 -41.31
C ALA A 454 40.32 -34.14 -40.35
N ASP A 455 40.79 -34.53 -39.16
CA ASP A 455 41.44 -33.65 -38.16
C ASP A 455 42.94 -33.38 -38.46
N SER A 456 43.60 -32.60 -37.59
CA SER A 456 45.03 -32.28 -37.68
C SER A 456 45.96 -33.43 -37.27
N ALA A 457 45.47 -34.41 -36.50
CA ALA A 457 46.18 -35.64 -36.13
C ALA A 457 46.17 -36.71 -37.25
N GLY A 458 45.24 -36.59 -38.21
CA GLY A 458 45.03 -37.48 -39.35
C GLY A 458 43.88 -38.49 -39.21
N ASN A 459 43.00 -38.39 -38.21
CA ASN A 459 41.81 -39.23 -38.10
C ASN A 459 40.66 -38.69 -38.97
N VAL A 460 39.69 -39.54 -39.34
CA VAL A 460 38.72 -39.25 -40.42
C VAL A 460 37.29 -39.76 -40.15
N PHE A 461 36.30 -39.12 -40.80
CA PHE A 461 34.87 -39.50 -40.76
C PHE A 461 34.18 -39.25 -42.14
N ASP A 462 33.15 -40.04 -42.53
CA ASP A 462 32.56 -40.10 -43.90
C ASP A 462 31.00 -40.11 -43.92
N GLN A 463 30.32 -39.46 -44.89
CA GLN A 463 28.83 -39.25 -44.93
C GLN A 463 28.21 -38.92 -46.32
N THR A 464 26.88 -39.00 -46.55
CA THR A 464 26.20 -39.03 -47.91
C THR A 464 24.89 -38.15 -48.07
N LEU A 465 24.60 -37.49 -49.25
CA LEU A 465 23.63 -36.31 -49.51
C LEU A 465 22.95 -36.24 -50.99
N ALA A 466 21.90 -35.39 -51.45
CA ALA A 466 21.07 -35.50 -52.79
C ALA A 466 20.23 -34.29 -53.62
N ILE A 467 19.70 -34.27 -54.98
CA ILE A 467 19.22 -33.11 -56.04
C ILE A 467 18.06 -33.20 -57.32
N ALA A 468 17.73 -32.29 -58.45
CA ALA A 468 16.52 -32.18 -59.60
C ALA A 468 16.44 -31.36 -61.13
N VAL A 469 15.33 -31.23 -62.11
CA VAL A 469 15.23 -30.85 -63.74
C VAL A 469 13.89 -30.33 -64.83
N SER A 470 13.75 -30.13 -66.32
CA SER A 470 12.61 -29.79 -67.55
C SER A 470 12.76 -29.38 -69.28
N ASN A 471 11.79 -29.39 -70.43
CA ASN A 471 11.85 -29.20 -72.12
C ASN A 471 10.72 -28.61 -73.40
N MET A 472 10.77 -28.55 -74.89
CA MET A 472 9.86 -27.87 -76.18
C MET A 472 9.77 -28.13 -77.96
N ASP A 473 8.91 -27.54 -79.04
CA ASP A 473 8.73 -27.68 -80.74
C ASP A 473 7.82 -26.73 -81.96
N GLU A 474 7.70 -26.81 -83.45
CA GLU A 474 6.89 -25.97 -84.69
C GLU A 474 6.52 -26.30 -86.41
N THR A 475 6.12 -25.44 -87.55
CA THR A 475 5.28 -25.61 -89.01
C THR A 475 5.38 -24.88 -90.62
N VAL A 476 4.36 -24.57 -91.64
CA VAL A 476 4.33 -24.40 -93.33
C VAL A 476 3.22 -23.61 -94.47
N PRO A 477 3.29 -23.34 -95.94
CA PRO A 477 2.21 -23.06 -97.17
C PRO A 477 2.29 -22.24 -98.72
N ASN A 478 1.29 -22.01 -99.79
CA ASN A 478 1.32 -21.51 -101.38
C ASN A 478 0.06 -21.00 -102.49
N ASN A 479 0.10 -20.50 -103.88
CA ASN A 479 -1.02 -20.19 -105.07
C ASN A 479 -0.94 -19.43 -106.65
N PRO A 480 -1.98 -18.93 -107.56
CA PRO A 480 -2.16 -18.71 -109.20
C PRO A 480 -2.97 -17.51 -110.17
N PRO A 481 -3.21 -17.45 -111.62
CA PRO A 481 -3.73 -16.34 -112.75
C PRO A 481 -4.88 -16.55 -114.01
N THR A 482 -5.37 -15.92 -115.24
CA THR A 482 -5.32 -14.81 -116.47
C THR A 482 -6.50 -14.79 -117.73
N ASP A 483 -6.97 -14.02 -118.89
CA ASP A 483 -7.06 -12.60 -119.63
C ASP A 483 -8.10 -12.02 -120.81
N ILE A 484 -8.94 -10.96 -120.54
CA ILE A 484 -9.35 -9.73 -121.33
C ILE A 484 -8.88 -8.52 -120.52
N VAL A 485 -8.21 -7.52 -121.09
CA VAL A 485 -7.60 -6.43 -120.28
C VAL A 485 -8.41 -5.12 -120.31
N LEU A 486 -9.09 -4.82 -119.20
CA LEU A 486 -9.63 -3.50 -118.85
C LEU A 486 -8.53 -2.66 -118.17
N SER A 487 -8.33 -1.41 -118.60
CA SER A 487 -7.18 -0.57 -118.18
C SER A 487 -7.21 -0.13 -116.71
N ASN A 488 -8.40 -0.12 -116.10
CA ASN A 488 -8.64 0.10 -114.69
C ASN A 488 -10.00 -0.52 -114.33
N SER A 489 -10.04 -1.35 -113.29
CA SER A 489 -11.23 -2.06 -112.81
C SER A 489 -11.70 -1.55 -111.44
N VAL A 490 -11.33 -0.32 -111.06
CA VAL A 490 -11.72 0.30 -109.78
C VAL A 490 -12.49 1.60 -110.03
N ILE A 491 -13.59 1.80 -109.33
CA ILE A 491 -14.35 3.05 -109.32
C ILE A 491 -14.82 3.38 -107.90
N ALA A 492 -14.83 4.65 -107.52
CA ALA A 492 -15.41 5.03 -106.24
C ALA A 492 -16.92 4.77 -106.23
N GLU A 493 -17.48 4.43 -105.08
CA GLU A 493 -18.93 4.45 -104.91
C GLU A 493 -19.51 5.86 -105.05
N ASN A 494 -20.84 5.98 -105.14
CA ASN A 494 -21.54 7.24 -105.35
C ASN A 494 -21.04 8.06 -106.57
N SER A 495 -20.19 7.47 -107.43
CA SER A 495 -19.57 8.11 -108.59
C SER A 495 -20.64 8.57 -109.60
N PRO A 496 -20.57 9.82 -110.09
CA PRO A 496 -21.64 10.39 -110.91
C PRO A 496 -21.83 9.62 -112.23
N ASN A 497 -23.09 9.40 -112.61
CA ASN A 497 -23.48 8.66 -113.81
C ASN A 497 -22.75 9.22 -115.05
N GLY A 498 -22.06 8.36 -115.80
CA GLY A 498 -21.16 8.72 -116.89
C GLY A 498 -19.67 8.80 -116.51
N ALA A 499 -19.29 8.59 -115.26
CA ALA A 499 -17.89 8.41 -114.85
C ALA A 499 -17.24 7.24 -115.60
N VAL A 500 -16.00 7.41 -116.05
CA VAL A 500 -15.25 6.38 -116.79
C VAL A 500 -14.53 5.46 -115.81
N VAL A 501 -14.74 4.15 -115.96
CA VAL A 501 -14.06 3.12 -115.17
C VAL A 501 -12.71 2.77 -115.83
N GLY A 502 -12.70 2.44 -117.13
CA GLY A 502 -11.47 2.15 -117.87
C GLY A 502 -11.68 1.86 -119.36
N ASP A 503 -10.57 1.77 -120.09
CA ASP A 503 -10.50 1.44 -121.53
C ASP A 503 -10.32 -0.07 -121.74
N LEU A 504 -10.92 -0.64 -122.80
CA LEU A 504 -10.95 -2.09 -123.04
C LEU A 504 -9.99 -2.54 -124.16
N THR A 505 -9.19 -3.57 -123.85
CA THR A 505 -8.25 -4.27 -124.74
C THR A 505 -8.36 -5.80 -124.56
N THR A 506 -7.71 -6.62 -125.39
CA THR A 506 -7.79 -8.11 -125.28
C THR A 506 -6.46 -8.76 -125.63
N THR A 507 -6.08 -9.82 -124.89
CA THR A 507 -4.86 -10.60 -125.13
C THR A 507 -5.22 -11.99 -125.64
N ASP A 508 -5.00 -12.24 -126.93
CA ASP A 508 -5.07 -13.59 -127.48
C ASP A 508 -3.65 -14.18 -127.65
N PRO A 509 -3.38 -15.44 -127.25
CA PRO A 509 -2.18 -16.19 -127.64
C PRO A 509 -1.91 -16.21 -129.16
N ASN A 510 -2.92 -15.92 -129.98
CA ASN A 510 -2.91 -15.77 -131.43
C ASN A 510 -2.77 -14.27 -131.77
N SER A 511 -1.54 -13.76 -131.60
CA SER A 511 -1.23 -12.33 -131.67
C SER A 511 -1.71 -11.63 -132.97
N GLY A 512 -2.53 -10.58 -132.81
CA GLY A 512 -2.87 -9.62 -133.86
C GLY A 512 -4.36 -9.39 -134.14
N ASP A 513 -5.27 -10.07 -133.44
CA ASP A 513 -6.71 -9.99 -133.67
C ASP A 513 -7.34 -8.66 -133.19
N THR A 514 -8.55 -8.34 -133.67
CA THR A 514 -9.27 -7.08 -133.42
C THR A 514 -10.64 -7.34 -132.81
N HIS A 515 -10.95 -6.61 -131.74
CA HIS A 515 -11.99 -7.00 -130.80
C HIS A 515 -13.15 -6.00 -130.72
N SER A 516 -14.32 -6.49 -130.34
CA SER A 516 -15.49 -5.67 -130.00
C SER A 516 -16.08 -6.10 -128.66
N TYR A 517 -16.57 -5.12 -127.89
CA TYR A 517 -16.98 -5.32 -126.51
C TYR A 517 -18.48 -5.14 -126.32
N THR A 518 -19.07 -6.09 -125.59
CA THR A 518 -20.44 -6.00 -125.08
C THR A 518 -20.48 -6.53 -123.66
N LEU A 519 -21.30 -5.91 -122.80
CA LEU A 519 -21.67 -6.50 -121.53
C LEU A 519 -22.72 -7.60 -121.80
N VAL A 520 -22.39 -8.84 -121.46
CA VAL A 520 -23.35 -9.96 -121.39
C VAL A 520 -24.10 -9.90 -120.07
N ASP A 521 -23.39 -9.46 -119.02
CA ASP A 521 -23.95 -9.01 -117.75
C ASP A 521 -23.35 -7.62 -117.47
N ASN A 522 -24.21 -6.66 -117.12
CA ASN A 522 -23.87 -5.28 -116.82
C ASN A 522 -24.06 -4.91 -115.33
N ALA A 523 -24.11 -5.92 -114.46
CA ALA A 523 -24.37 -5.83 -113.03
C ALA A 523 -25.66 -5.04 -112.73
N GLU A 524 -26.79 -5.61 -113.16
CA GLU A 524 -28.15 -5.10 -112.91
C GLU A 524 -28.47 -3.68 -113.43
N GLY A 525 -27.57 -3.06 -114.20
CA GLY A 525 -27.71 -1.68 -114.67
C GLY A 525 -26.64 -0.71 -114.18
N ARG A 526 -25.72 -1.17 -113.30
CA ARG A 526 -24.64 -0.35 -112.72
C ARG A 526 -23.66 0.19 -113.78
N PHE A 527 -23.40 -0.58 -114.85
CA PHE A 527 -22.42 -0.23 -115.89
C PHE A 527 -22.97 -0.22 -117.33
N ALA A 528 -22.28 0.49 -118.21
CA ALA A 528 -22.51 0.51 -119.65
C ALA A 528 -21.19 0.58 -120.45
N ILE A 529 -21.24 0.24 -121.74
CA ILE A 529 -20.12 0.42 -122.68
C ILE A 529 -20.34 1.70 -123.49
N SER A 530 -19.33 2.57 -123.51
CA SER A 530 -19.26 3.78 -124.34
C SER A 530 -18.09 3.67 -125.31
N GLY A 531 -18.35 3.20 -126.53
CA GLY A 531 -17.31 2.94 -127.53
C GLY A 531 -16.38 1.80 -127.12
N SER A 532 -15.17 2.14 -126.68
CA SER A 532 -14.18 1.20 -126.13
C SER A 532 -13.95 1.36 -124.63
N GLN A 533 -14.80 2.12 -123.94
CA GLN A 533 -14.70 2.40 -122.50
C GLN A 533 -15.84 1.74 -121.73
N LEU A 534 -15.55 1.30 -120.51
CA LEU A 534 -16.53 0.97 -119.50
C LEU A 534 -16.87 2.24 -118.69
N VAL A 535 -18.16 2.52 -118.48
CA VAL A 535 -18.64 3.70 -117.74
C VAL A 535 -19.71 3.33 -116.72
N VAL A 536 -19.82 4.11 -115.64
CA VAL A 536 -20.92 4.05 -114.67
C VAL A 536 -22.21 4.49 -115.37
N ALA A 537 -23.26 3.68 -115.25
CA ALA A 537 -24.59 3.98 -115.78
C ALA A 537 -25.54 4.50 -114.69
N ASP A 538 -25.48 3.94 -113.48
CA ASP A 538 -26.13 4.52 -112.31
C ASP A 538 -25.23 4.51 -111.07
N GLY A 539 -24.88 5.70 -110.58
CA GLY A 539 -23.94 5.91 -109.49
C GLY A 539 -24.54 5.59 -108.13
N ALA A 540 -25.82 5.93 -107.91
CA ALA A 540 -26.54 5.68 -106.67
C ALA A 540 -26.93 4.20 -106.45
N LEU A 541 -26.45 3.30 -107.31
CA LEU A 541 -26.41 1.87 -107.04
C LEU A 541 -25.07 1.45 -106.46
N LEU A 542 -23.96 2.07 -106.89
CA LEU A 542 -22.59 1.77 -106.43
C LEU A 542 -22.45 2.22 -104.98
N ASP A 543 -22.21 1.23 -104.13
CA ASP A 543 -22.32 1.25 -102.67
C ASP A 543 -21.34 0.15 -102.20
N PHE A 544 -20.29 0.53 -101.48
CA PHE A 544 -19.17 -0.35 -101.11
C PHE A 544 -19.55 -1.28 -99.95
N GLU A 545 -20.23 -0.72 -98.95
CA GLU A 545 -20.71 -1.36 -97.73
C GLU A 545 -21.57 -2.59 -98.02
N THR A 546 -22.48 -2.48 -98.99
CA THR A 546 -23.31 -3.60 -99.41
C THR A 546 -22.59 -4.50 -100.42
N THR A 547 -21.77 -3.97 -101.34
CA THR A 547 -21.09 -4.78 -102.37
C THR A 547 -19.82 -4.11 -102.92
N THR A 548 -18.70 -4.37 -102.27
CA THR A 548 -17.34 -3.93 -102.65
C THR A 548 -16.86 -4.33 -104.06
N SER A 549 -17.53 -5.24 -104.76
CA SER A 549 -17.21 -5.54 -106.17
C SER A 549 -18.36 -6.14 -106.98
N HIS A 550 -18.45 -5.75 -108.24
CA HIS A 550 -19.45 -6.24 -109.19
C HIS A 550 -18.80 -7.00 -110.33
N ASN A 551 -19.16 -8.28 -110.44
CA ASN A 551 -18.85 -9.06 -111.63
C ASN A 551 -19.66 -8.54 -112.83
N ILE A 552 -18.98 -8.02 -113.83
CA ILE A 552 -19.53 -7.83 -115.17
C ILE A 552 -19.00 -8.94 -116.07
N THR A 553 -19.85 -9.47 -116.95
CA THR A 553 -19.38 -10.39 -117.99
C THR A 553 -19.06 -9.58 -119.23
N LEU A 554 -17.78 -9.19 -119.36
CA LEU A 554 -17.26 -8.59 -120.56
C LEU A 554 -17.08 -9.69 -121.62
N ARG A 555 -17.84 -9.59 -122.70
CA ARG A 555 -17.57 -10.39 -123.90
C ARG A 555 -16.64 -9.60 -124.80
N SER A 556 -15.40 -10.05 -124.91
CA SER A 556 -14.57 -9.74 -126.06
C SER A 556 -14.91 -10.75 -127.15
N THR A 557 -15.50 -10.26 -128.22
CA THR A 557 -15.62 -11.04 -129.45
C THR A 557 -14.40 -10.69 -130.31
N ASP A 558 -13.54 -11.68 -130.57
CA ASP A 558 -12.50 -11.59 -131.60
C ASP A 558 -13.12 -11.34 -132.99
N SER A 559 -12.31 -11.14 -134.02
CA SER A 559 -12.83 -10.91 -135.37
C SER A 559 -13.52 -12.13 -136.00
N GLN A 560 -13.47 -13.30 -135.36
CA GLN A 560 -13.95 -14.58 -135.89
C GLN A 560 -15.17 -15.16 -135.14
N GLY A 561 -15.54 -14.61 -133.99
CA GLY A 561 -16.65 -15.06 -133.15
C GLY A 561 -16.28 -16.10 -132.08
N LEU A 562 -14.99 -16.32 -131.80
CA LEU A 562 -14.58 -17.00 -130.57
C LEU A 562 -14.69 -16.00 -129.42
N THR A 563 -15.78 -16.12 -128.66
CA THR A 563 -16.00 -15.31 -127.48
C THR A 563 -15.09 -15.80 -126.36
N PHE A 564 -14.10 -14.99 -125.97
CA PHE A 564 -13.65 -15.04 -124.60
C PHE A 564 -14.59 -14.14 -123.79
N ASP A 565 -15.36 -14.76 -122.89
CA ASP A 565 -16.14 -14.07 -121.88
C ASP A 565 -15.27 -14.01 -120.64
N GLU A 566 -14.75 -12.82 -120.29
CA GLU A 566 -14.14 -12.63 -118.98
C GLU A 566 -15.15 -12.02 -118.02
N VAL A 567 -15.31 -12.67 -116.88
CA VAL A 567 -15.98 -12.11 -115.72
C VAL A 567 -14.98 -11.22 -115.01
N VAL A 568 -15.01 -9.92 -115.32
CA VAL A 568 -14.16 -8.91 -114.67
C VAL A 568 -14.92 -8.37 -113.47
N ALA A 569 -14.33 -8.48 -112.28
CA ALA A 569 -14.82 -7.79 -111.10
C ALA A 569 -14.43 -6.30 -111.20
N ILE A 570 -15.42 -5.43 -111.26
CA ILE A 570 -15.22 -4.00 -110.99
C ILE A 570 -15.27 -3.83 -109.48
N SER A 571 -14.11 -3.55 -108.88
CA SER A 571 -14.04 -3.14 -107.49
C SER A 571 -14.69 -1.78 -107.34
N VAL A 572 -15.64 -1.68 -106.41
CA VAL A 572 -16.00 -0.41 -105.82
C VAL A 572 -14.88 -0.05 -104.84
N SER A 573 -14.59 1.22 -104.63
CA SER A 573 -13.71 1.70 -103.57
C SER A 573 -14.43 2.70 -102.67
N ASN A 574 -14.31 2.53 -101.36
CA ASN A 574 -14.91 3.37 -100.33
C ASN A 574 -14.71 4.89 -100.59
N ALA A 575 -15.72 5.73 -100.31
CA ALA A 575 -15.74 7.17 -100.54
C ALA A 575 -16.01 8.10 -99.33
N ASN A 576 -15.99 7.60 -98.09
CA ASN A 576 -16.18 8.36 -96.83
C ASN A 576 -17.47 9.19 -96.75
N GLU A 577 -18.49 8.56 -96.20
CA GLU A 577 -19.75 9.16 -95.79
C GLU A 577 -19.60 9.79 -94.38
N ALA A 578 -20.69 10.24 -93.76
CA ALA A 578 -20.65 10.85 -92.43
C ALA A 578 -21.36 9.94 -91.40
N PRO A 579 -21.03 10.03 -90.10
CA PRO A 579 -21.77 9.32 -89.07
C PRO A 579 -23.27 9.67 -89.10
N THR A 580 -24.13 8.73 -88.75
CA THR A 580 -25.59 8.83 -88.93
C THR A 580 -26.41 8.73 -87.65
N ASP A 581 -25.81 8.25 -86.56
CA ASP A 581 -26.45 7.96 -85.27
C ASP A 581 -25.36 7.86 -84.18
N ILE A 582 -25.68 8.06 -82.89
CA ILE A 582 -24.77 7.75 -81.77
C ILE A 582 -25.51 6.95 -80.69
N GLU A 583 -25.25 5.65 -80.58
CA GLU A 583 -25.70 4.92 -79.39
C GLU A 583 -24.84 5.26 -78.17
N LEU A 584 -25.48 5.45 -77.02
CA LEU A 584 -24.83 5.51 -75.71
C LEU A 584 -25.28 4.29 -74.89
N SER A 585 -24.36 3.39 -74.53
CA SER A 585 -24.69 2.05 -74.03
C SER A 585 -25.47 1.98 -72.71
N ASN A 586 -25.54 3.09 -71.97
CA ASN A 586 -26.37 3.26 -70.77
C ASN A 586 -26.56 4.77 -70.53
N THR A 587 -27.79 5.17 -70.17
CA THR A 587 -28.19 6.57 -69.95
C THR A 587 -28.52 6.86 -68.49
N SER A 588 -27.93 6.12 -67.56
CA SER A 588 -28.14 6.29 -66.11
C SER A 588 -26.80 6.29 -65.37
N VAL A 589 -26.71 7.05 -64.28
CA VAL A 589 -25.57 7.03 -63.36
C VAL A 589 -26.09 7.26 -61.95
N ASN A 590 -25.48 6.64 -60.95
CA ASN A 590 -25.86 6.93 -59.57
C ASN A 590 -25.35 8.32 -59.18
N GLU A 591 -26.03 8.99 -58.26
CA GLU A 591 -25.49 10.20 -57.65
C GLU A 591 -24.21 9.92 -56.84
N ASN A 592 -23.51 10.99 -56.48
CA ASN A 592 -22.23 10.95 -55.75
C ASN A 592 -21.14 10.06 -56.40
N SER A 593 -21.35 9.55 -57.63
CA SER A 593 -20.46 8.67 -58.38
C SER A 593 -19.09 9.29 -58.61
N VAL A 594 -18.03 8.57 -58.22
CA VAL A 594 -16.65 9.07 -58.25
C VAL A 594 -16.23 9.58 -59.64
N ASN A 595 -15.45 10.66 -59.69
CA ASN A 595 -14.97 11.25 -60.94
C ASN A 595 -14.19 10.21 -61.76
N GLY A 596 -14.56 10.05 -63.04
CA GLY A 596 -14.09 8.97 -63.92
C GLY A 596 -15.03 7.76 -64.00
N THR A 597 -16.13 7.71 -63.24
CA THR A 597 -17.17 6.68 -63.39
C THR A 597 -17.74 6.71 -64.80
N VAL A 598 -17.76 5.56 -65.49
CA VAL A 598 -18.32 5.43 -66.84
C VAL A 598 -19.83 5.41 -66.77
N VAL A 599 -20.48 6.37 -67.46
CA VAL A 599 -21.93 6.39 -67.66
C VAL A 599 -22.30 5.38 -68.76
N GLY A 600 -21.60 5.45 -69.89
CA GLY A 600 -21.77 4.53 -71.00
C GLY A 600 -20.69 4.68 -72.07
N ASN A 601 -20.60 3.68 -72.95
CA ASN A 601 -19.75 3.73 -74.14
C ASN A 601 -20.53 4.39 -75.29
N LEU A 602 -19.85 5.26 -76.03
CA LEU A 602 -20.34 5.88 -77.26
C LEU A 602 -20.01 4.97 -78.44
N SER A 603 -21.02 4.65 -79.23
CA SER A 603 -20.96 3.76 -80.40
C SER A 603 -21.70 4.43 -81.57
N PRO A 604 -21.00 5.18 -82.44
CA PRO A 604 -21.61 5.82 -83.58
C PRO A 604 -21.93 4.81 -84.68
N THR A 605 -23.06 4.99 -85.37
CA THR A 605 -23.36 4.25 -86.60
C THR A 605 -22.85 5.05 -87.78
N ASP A 606 -21.76 4.59 -88.39
CA ASP A 606 -21.17 5.15 -89.59
C ASP A 606 -21.32 4.16 -90.75
N PRO A 607 -21.64 4.60 -91.98
CA PRO A 607 -21.53 3.75 -93.16
C PRO A 607 -20.12 3.15 -93.32
N ASP A 608 -19.06 3.93 -93.13
CA ASP A 608 -17.68 3.47 -93.35
C ASP A 608 -17.28 2.34 -92.38
N ILE A 609 -17.38 1.09 -92.84
CA ILE A 609 -17.15 -0.09 -91.97
C ILE A 609 -15.68 -0.16 -91.54
N GLY A 610 -15.43 0.30 -90.31
CA GLY A 610 -14.12 0.29 -89.66
C GLY A 610 -13.43 1.64 -89.58
N ASP A 611 -14.11 2.76 -89.86
CA ASP A 611 -13.58 4.09 -89.54
C ASP A 611 -13.39 4.31 -88.02
N THR A 612 -12.60 5.33 -87.65
CA THR A 612 -12.23 5.62 -86.27
C THR A 612 -12.71 6.99 -85.81
N HIS A 613 -13.80 6.99 -85.05
CA HIS A 613 -14.43 8.23 -84.56
C HIS A 613 -13.71 8.86 -83.37
N THR A 614 -13.73 10.19 -83.36
CA THR A 614 -13.43 11.03 -82.20
C THR A 614 -14.71 11.68 -81.68
N TYR A 615 -14.76 11.97 -80.38
CA TYR A 615 -15.97 12.47 -79.72
C TYR A 615 -15.68 13.76 -78.96
N THR A 616 -16.65 14.66 -78.95
CA THR A 616 -16.59 15.95 -78.23
C THR A 616 -17.94 16.29 -77.61
N LEU A 617 -17.95 17.00 -76.49
CA LEU A 617 -19.17 17.54 -75.91
C LEU A 617 -19.47 18.93 -76.48
N GLU A 618 -20.71 19.14 -76.90
CA GLU A 618 -21.28 20.47 -77.16
C GLU A 618 -22.01 21.02 -75.91
N ASN A 619 -22.49 20.12 -75.06
CA ASN A 619 -23.07 20.40 -73.76
C ASN A 619 -22.65 19.30 -72.78
N ASP A 620 -21.97 19.69 -71.71
CA ASP A 620 -21.38 18.83 -70.67
C ASP A 620 -22.22 18.74 -69.38
N ALA A 621 -23.45 19.29 -69.43
CA ALA A 621 -24.33 19.52 -68.29
C ALA A 621 -23.64 20.30 -67.15
N GLU A 622 -23.12 21.49 -67.46
CA GLU A 622 -22.48 22.39 -66.48
C GLU A 622 -21.22 21.77 -65.84
N GLY A 623 -20.46 21.01 -66.64
CA GLY A 623 -19.23 20.33 -66.22
C GLY A 623 -19.45 19.06 -65.40
N ARG A 624 -20.66 18.49 -65.39
CA ARG A 624 -20.97 17.20 -64.73
C ARG A 624 -20.33 16.02 -65.44
N PHE A 625 -20.22 16.07 -66.77
CA PHE A 625 -19.70 14.97 -67.60
C PHE A 625 -18.51 15.39 -68.46
N THR A 626 -17.69 14.42 -68.85
CA THR A 626 -16.60 14.57 -69.83
C THR A 626 -16.47 13.31 -70.67
N ILE A 627 -15.61 13.34 -71.68
CA ILE A 627 -15.33 12.20 -72.56
C ILE A 627 -13.89 11.74 -72.36
N VAL A 628 -13.72 10.43 -72.19
CA VAL A 628 -12.41 9.76 -72.11
C VAL A 628 -12.40 8.63 -73.12
N GLY A 629 -11.62 8.78 -74.20
CA GLY A 629 -11.66 7.85 -75.34
C GLY A 629 -13.05 7.86 -75.99
N SER A 630 -13.70 6.70 -76.03
CA SER A 630 -15.08 6.52 -76.49
C SER A 630 -16.09 6.39 -75.35
N GLN A 631 -15.78 6.85 -74.14
CA GLN A 631 -16.66 6.73 -72.97
C GLN A 631 -17.16 8.10 -72.51
N LEU A 632 -18.46 8.21 -72.25
CA LEU A 632 -19.02 9.30 -71.47
C LEU A 632 -18.80 8.97 -69.99
N VAL A 633 -18.12 9.85 -69.27
CA VAL A 633 -17.74 9.63 -67.86
C VAL A 633 -18.11 10.83 -66.99
N VAL A 634 -18.31 10.58 -65.69
CA VAL A 634 -18.54 11.63 -64.70
C VAL A 634 -17.27 12.49 -64.57
N ALA A 635 -17.39 13.79 -64.82
CA ALA A 635 -16.31 14.76 -64.64
C ALA A 635 -16.26 15.29 -63.19
N ASN A 636 -17.43 15.54 -62.58
CA ASN A 636 -17.54 15.91 -61.18
C ASN A 636 -18.76 15.26 -60.51
N GLY A 637 -18.50 14.23 -59.70
CA GLY A 637 -19.51 13.46 -58.98
C GLY A 637 -20.25 14.27 -57.93
N SER A 638 -19.56 15.19 -57.24
CA SER A 638 -20.16 16.05 -56.19
C SER A 638 -21.10 17.15 -56.71
N LEU A 639 -21.53 17.03 -57.97
CA LEU A 639 -22.63 17.81 -58.54
C LEU A 639 -23.86 16.91 -58.76
N LEU A 640 -23.66 15.62 -59.04
CA LEU A 640 -24.71 14.62 -59.22
C LEU A 640 -25.36 14.35 -57.87
N ASP A 641 -26.60 14.79 -57.76
CA ASP A 641 -27.40 15.04 -56.56
C ASP A 641 -28.85 14.93 -57.05
N PHE A 642 -29.57 13.89 -56.61
CA PHE A 642 -30.88 13.48 -57.12
C PHE A 642 -31.99 14.37 -56.58
N GLU A 643 -31.91 14.70 -55.30
CA GLU A 643 -32.85 15.49 -54.49
C GLU A 643 -32.93 16.92 -55.05
N THR A 644 -31.81 17.45 -55.55
CA THR A 644 -31.75 18.69 -56.31
C THR A 644 -32.18 18.48 -57.77
N ASN A 645 -31.63 17.50 -58.51
CA ASN A 645 -32.01 17.23 -59.91
C ASN A 645 -31.72 15.79 -60.41
N ALA A 646 -32.73 14.91 -60.36
CA ALA A 646 -32.70 13.53 -60.86
C ALA A 646 -32.36 13.29 -62.38
N SER A 647 -32.04 14.31 -63.19
CA SER A 647 -31.59 14.09 -64.59
C SER A 647 -30.91 15.31 -65.24
N HIS A 648 -30.07 15.05 -66.24
CA HIS A 648 -29.36 16.07 -67.03
C HIS A 648 -29.34 15.75 -68.53
N ASN A 649 -29.24 16.78 -69.38
CA ASN A 649 -29.05 16.61 -70.82
C ASN A 649 -27.58 16.81 -71.20
N VAL A 650 -27.06 15.94 -72.05
CA VAL A 650 -25.67 15.94 -72.53
C VAL A 650 -25.70 15.84 -74.06
N THR A 651 -24.97 16.71 -74.75
CA THR A 651 -24.93 16.72 -76.23
C THR A 651 -23.54 16.32 -76.71
N VAL A 652 -23.46 15.19 -77.40
CA VAL A 652 -22.22 14.58 -77.91
C VAL A 652 -22.17 14.74 -79.42
N ARG A 653 -21.02 15.16 -79.95
CA ARG A 653 -20.70 15.17 -81.37
C ARG A 653 -19.61 14.14 -81.67
N ALA A 654 -19.94 13.17 -82.52
CA ALA A 654 -18.99 12.26 -83.16
C ALA A 654 -18.38 12.91 -84.41
N THR A 655 -17.17 12.51 -84.77
CA THR A 655 -16.44 12.98 -85.94
C THR A 655 -15.61 11.84 -86.49
N ASP A 656 -15.79 11.50 -87.77
CA ASP A 656 -15.05 10.46 -88.49
C ASP A 656 -13.55 10.80 -88.60
N ALA A 657 -12.73 9.90 -89.18
CA ALA A 657 -11.30 10.13 -89.34
C ALA A 657 -10.94 11.21 -90.40
N GLN A 658 -11.90 11.68 -91.20
CA GLN A 658 -11.68 12.57 -92.34
C GLN A 658 -12.28 13.99 -92.17
N GLY A 659 -13.10 14.20 -91.13
CA GLY A 659 -13.65 15.47 -90.66
C GLY A 659 -15.17 15.67 -90.80
N LEU A 660 -15.98 14.66 -91.15
CA LEU A 660 -17.45 14.78 -91.16
C LEU A 660 -18.04 14.41 -89.79
N THR A 661 -19.22 14.95 -89.47
CA THR A 661 -19.70 15.01 -88.08
C THR A 661 -21.19 14.78 -87.91
N PHE A 662 -21.59 14.10 -86.84
CA PHE A 662 -22.96 13.97 -86.36
C PHE A 662 -23.05 14.36 -84.87
N ALA A 663 -24.18 14.88 -84.42
CA ALA A 663 -24.36 15.29 -83.03
C ALA A 663 -25.74 14.91 -82.48
N GLU A 664 -25.76 14.38 -81.26
CA GLU A 664 -26.93 13.81 -80.61
C GLU A 664 -27.01 14.22 -79.13
N ASN A 665 -28.23 14.25 -78.56
CA ASN A 665 -28.48 14.67 -77.19
C ASN A 665 -29.12 13.55 -76.35
N PHE A 666 -28.37 13.07 -75.37
CA PHE A 666 -28.84 12.09 -74.39
C PHE A 666 -29.40 12.80 -73.15
N THR A 667 -30.41 12.21 -72.53
CA THR A 667 -30.81 12.53 -71.16
C THR A 667 -30.22 11.46 -70.24
N ILE A 668 -29.29 11.84 -69.38
CA ILE A 668 -28.71 10.99 -68.35
C ILE A 668 -29.59 11.11 -67.09
N THR A 669 -30.19 10.01 -66.66
CA THR A 669 -30.88 9.96 -65.35
C THR A 669 -29.86 9.81 -64.24
N VAL A 670 -30.06 10.56 -63.17
CA VAL A 670 -29.40 10.28 -61.89
C VAL A 670 -30.25 9.24 -61.17
N ASN A 671 -29.63 8.20 -60.63
CA ASN A 671 -30.28 7.23 -59.74
C ASN A 671 -29.98 7.67 -58.30
N ASN A 672 -31.02 7.72 -57.46
CA ASN A 672 -30.87 7.99 -56.03
C ASN A 672 -30.01 6.90 -55.34
N LEU A 673 -29.27 7.27 -54.29
CA LEU A 673 -28.58 6.37 -53.37
C LEU A 673 -28.75 6.85 -51.92
N ASN A 674 -29.74 6.30 -51.21
CA ASN A 674 -29.96 6.45 -49.76
C ASN A 674 -28.69 6.86 -48.99
N GLU A 675 -28.65 8.12 -48.56
CA GLU A 675 -27.48 8.68 -47.90
C GLU A 675 -27.41 8.22 -46.43
N THR A 676 -26.39 8.64 -45.67
CA THR A 676 -26.40 8.47 -44.21
C THR A 676 -27.07 9.67 -43.53
N PRO A 677 -27.93 9.46 -42.50
CA PRO A 677 -28.57 10.55 -41.76
C PRO A 677 -27.61 11.65 -41.27
N ILE A 678 -28.01 12.91 -41.36
CA ILE A 678 -27.25 14.03 -40.80
C ILE A 678 -27.65 14.18 -39.33
N VAL A 679 -26.81 13.64 -38.45
CA VAL A 679 -27.02 13.65 -37.01
C VAL A 679 -26.21 14.77 -36.35
N ASN A 680 -26.84 15.52 -35.45
CA ASN A 680 -26.23 16.62 -34.73
C ASN A 680 -25.79 16.22 -33.31
N ASN A 681 -25.05 17.10 -32.64
CA ASN A 681 -24.66 16.90 -31.24
C ASN A 681 -25.67 17.57 -30.30
N ASP A 682 -26.08 16.85 -29.27
CA ASP A 682 -27.11 17.24 -28.32
C ASP A 682 -26.55 17.69 -26.97
N THR A 683 -27.41 18.27 -26.15
CA THR A 683 -27.13 18.55 -24.75
C THR A 683 -28.38 18.31 -23.92
N ILE A 684 -28.27 17.40 -22.95
CA ILE A 684 -29.33 17.13 -21.98
C ILE A 684 -28.88 17.59 -20.60
N ASN A 685 -29.69 18.47 -20.00
CA ASN A 685 -29.53 18.91 -18.63
C ASN A 685 -30.56 18.17 -17.77
N GLY A 686 -30.14 17.59 -16.65
CA GLY A 686 -31.03 16.92 -15.71
C GLY A 686 -32.13 17.87 -15.23
N SER A 687 -33.38 17.41 -15.24
CA SER A 687 -34.47 18.11 -14.54
C SER A 687 -34.10 18.26 -13.07
N GLY A 688 -34.26 19.47 -12.51
CA GLY A 688 -33.86 19.78 -11.13
C GLY A 688 -34.34 18.72 -10.13
N GLY A 689 -33.43 18.27 -9.28
CA GLY A 689 -33.58 17.04 -8.49
C GLY A 689 -34.90 16.96 -7.74
N GLN A 690 -35.59 15.83 -7.87
CA GLN A 690 -36.53 15.41 -6.84
C GLN A 690 -35.73 15.05 -5.57
N PRO A 691 -36.30 15.21 -4.37
CA PRO A 691 -35.68 14.69 -3.16
C PRO A 691 -35.38 13.19 -3.29
N LEU A 692 -34.26 12.74 -2.74
CA LEU A 692 -34.05 11.32 -2.46
C LEU A 692 -34.81 11.02 -1.17
N VAL A 693 -36.00 10.44 -1.32
CA VAL A 693 -36.88 10.08 -0.20
C VAL A 693 -36.77 8.59 0.05
N GLY A 694 -36.58 8.20 1.31
CA GLY A 694 -36.67 6.82 1.77
C GLY A 694 -38.02 6.18 1.48
N THR A 695 -38.04 4.86 1.55
CA THR A 695 -39.28 4.11 1.71
C THR A 695 -39.59 3.95 3.19
N THR A 696 -40.85 3.69 3.55
CA THR A 696 -41.22 3.52 4.97
C THR A 696 -40.63 2.21 5.52
N GLY A 697 -39.53 2.30 6.28
CA GLY A 697 -38.76 1.17 6.79
C GLY A 697 -37.48 1.64 7.50
N ASP A 698 -36.54 0.73 7.73
CA ASP A 698 -35.18 1.07 8.16
C ASP A 698 -34.31 1.09 6.88
N ASP A 699 -34.17 2.25 6.22
CA ASP A 699 -33.48 2.39 4.93
C ASP A 699 -32.04 2.93 5.12
N ASN A 700 -31.07 2.26 4.48
CA ASN A 700 -29.72 2.83 4.30
C ASN A 700 -29.70 3.63 2.99
N ILE A 701 -29.75 4.96 3.12
CA ILE A 701 -29.61 5.88 2.00
C ILE A 701 -28.14 6.27 1.87
N VAL A 702 -27.40 5.46 1.12
CA VAL A 702 -26.11 5.87 0.58
C VAL A 702 -26.32 7.12 -0.27
N TYR A 703 -25.69 8.24 0.09
CA TYR A 703 -25.76 9.47 -0.68
C TYR A 703 -25.06 9.25 -2.05
N PRO A 704 -25.81 9.14 -3.17
CA PRO A 704 -25.22 8.75 -4.44
C PRO A 704 -24.86 10.00 -5.24
N GLY A 705 -23.61 10.06 -5.72
CA GLY A 705 -23.18 11.07 -6.68
C GLY A 705 -24.07 11.09 -7.93
N PHE A 706 -24.88 12.15 -8.03
CA PHE A 706 -25.68 12.56 -9.21
C PHE A 706 -26.84 11.63 -9.63
N ALA A 707 -28.04 12.21 -9.72
CA ALA A 707 -29.23 11.49 -10.17
C ALA A 707 -29.19 11.12 -11.67
N PRO A 708 -29.81 9.99 -12.10
CA PRO A 708 -29.93 9.62 -13.50
C PRO A 708 -30.63 10.68 -14.37
N VAL A 709 -30.09 10.93 -15.56
CA VAL A 709 -30.62 11.91 -16.52
C VAL A 709 -31.37 11.19 -17.63
N THR A 710 -32.66 11.51 -17.77
CA THR A 710 -33.55 10.91 -18.77
C THR A 710 -33.85 11.89 -19.91
N THR A 711 -33.79 11.40 -21.15
CA THR A 711 -34.29 12.08 -22.35
C THR A 711 -35.18 11.13 -23.17
N THR A 712 -35.69 11.57 -24.31
CA THR A 712 -36.45 10.72 -25.24
C THR A 712 -35.80 10.69 -26.61
N ALA A 713 -36.01 9.62 -27.38
CA ALA A 713 -35.51 9.55 -28.76
C ALA A 713 -36.03 10.72 -29.63
N ALA A 714 -37.24 11.21 -29.36
CA ALA A 714 -37.82 12.35 -30.07
C ALA A 714 -37.20 13.71 -29.68
N ASN A 715 -36.46 13.80 -28.58
CA ASN A 715 -35.70 15.01 -28.21
C ASN A 715 -34.34 15.07 -28.91
N LEU A 716 -33.69 13.91 -29.08
CA LEU A 716 -32.39 13.81 -29.76
C LEU A 716 -32.58 14.00 -31.27
N LEU A 717 -33.48 13.24 -31.89
CA LEU A 717 -33.87 13.38 -33.30
C LEU A 717 -34.58 14.72 -33.65
N ALA A 718 -34.60 15.71 -32.77
CA ALA A 718 -35.31 16.98 -32.96
C ALA A 718 -34.52 18.02 -33.78
N ASN A 719 -33.20 17.85 -33.88
CA ASN A 719 -32.30 18.69 -34.68
C ASN A 719 -31.66 17.91 -35.85
N ASP A 720 -31.87 16.59 -35.91
CA ASP A 720 -31.42 15.71 -36.99
C ASP A 720 -32.24 15.89 -38.26
N SER A 721 -31.64 15.52 -39.38
CA SER A 721 -32.31 15.51 -40.69
C SER A 721 -31.73 14.45 -41.60
N ASP A 722 -32.60 13.78 -42.33
CA ASP A 722 -32.22 12.84 -43.36
C ASP A 722 -32.15 13.52 -44.75
N PRO A 723 -31.14 13.26 -45.62
CA PRO A 723 -31.04 13.87 -46.94
C PRO A 723 -32.17 13.46 -47.90
N ASP A 724 -32.51 12.17 -47.96
CA ASP A 724 -33.64 11.62 -48.71
C ASP A 724 -35.00 12.13 -48.15
N GLY A 725 -34.97 12.67 -46.93
CA GLY A 725 -36.09 13.26 -46.22
C GLY A 725 -36.88 12.24 -45.38
N ASP A 726 -36.27 11.09 -45.09
CA ASP A 726 -36.95 9.97 -44.46
C ASP A 726 -37.04 10.04 -42.92
N ALA A 727 -37.88 9.19 -42.33
CA ALA A 727 -38.24 9.27 -40.92
C ALA A 727 -37.26 8.51 -40.00
N LEU A 728 -36.34 9.25 -39.39
CA LEU A 728 -35.30 8.69 -38.52
C LEU A 728 -35.80 7.98 -37.25
N THR A 729 -35.05 6.96 -36.83
CA THR A 729 -35.25 6.18 -35.59
C THR A 729 -33.93 5.94 -34.87
N ILE A 730 -33.93 5.87 -33.53
CA ILE A 730 -32.72 5.51 -32.77
C ILE A 730 -32.65 3.98 -32.64
N THR A 731 -31.59 3.38 -33.18
CA THR A 731 -31.37 1.93 -33.19
C THR A 731 -30.46 1.44 -32.08
N GLY A 732 -29.69 2.34 -31.44
CA GLY A 732 -28.84 2.00 -30.30
C GLY A 732 -28.16 3.19 -29.65
N VAL A 733 -27.52 2.93 -28.51
CA VAL A 733 -26.66 3.85 -27.76
C VAL A 733 -25.33 3.18 -27.46
N SER A 734 -24.25 3.96 -27.37
CA SER A 734 -22.88 3.47 -27.20
C SER A 734 -21.96 4.52 -26.58
N ASN A 735 -20.70 4.14 -26.33
CA ASN A 735 -19.62 5.04 -25.92
C ASN A 735 -19.97 6.03 -24.78
N PRO A 736 -20.57 5.59 -23.66
CA PRO A 736 -20.82 6.48 -22.53
C PRO A 736 -19.51 6.84 -21.81
N VAL A 737 -19.46 8.03 -21.23
CA VAL A 737 -18.32 8.59 -20.48
C VAL A 737 -18.85 9.27 -19.22
N GLY A 738 -18.33 8.88 -18.05
CA GLY A 738 -18.82 9.33 -16.74
C GLY A 738 -20.18 8.73 -16.38
N GLY A 739 -20.51 7.55 -16.89
CA GLY A 739 -21.76 6.88 -16.61
C GLY A 739 -22.00 5.65 -17.49
N THR A 740 -23.17 5.06 -17.31
CA THR A 740 -23.75 4.05 -18.19
C THR A 740 -24.98 4.61 -18.90
N VAL A 741 -25.32 4.08 -20.08
CA VAL A 741 -26.50 4.50 -20.83
C VAL A 741 -27.34 3.29 -21.25
N ALA A 742 -28.65 3.38 -21.02
CA ALA A 742 -29.62 2.36 -21.41
C ALA A 742 -30.18 2.65 -22.83
N PRO A 743 -30.40 1.62 -23.67
CA PRO A 743 -31.11 1.78 -24.94
C PRO A 743 -32.59 2.17 -24.71
N PRO A 744 -33.27 2.69 -25.75
CA PRO A 744 -34.66 3.16 -25.64
C PRO A 744 -35.60 2.15 -24.98
N ASP A 745 -36.34 2.59 -23.96
CA ASP A 745 -37.37 1.78 -23.30
C ASP A 745 -38.66 1.65 -24.15
N ALA A 746 -39.66 0.94 -23.63
CA ALA A 746 -40.95 0.74 -24.31
C ALA A 746 -41.81 2.03 -24.47
N ALA A 747 -41.34 3.18 -23.97
CA ALA A 747 -41.90 4.51 -24.15
C ALA A 747 -40.93 5.47 -24.87
N ASN A 748 -39.84 4.95 -25.46
CA ASN A 748 -38.75 5.65 -26.14
C ASN A 748 -37.93 6.61 -25.24
N ASN A 749 -37.86 6.36 -23.93
CA ASN A 749 -36.95 7.05 -23.02
C ASN A 749 -35.54 6.47 -23.12
N ILE A 750 -34.52 7.33 -23.08
CA ILE A 750 -33.10 6.97 -22.97
C ILE A 750 -32.61 7.51 -21.63
N VAL A 751 -31.98 6.66 -20.82
CA VAL A 751 -31.53 7.00 -19.46
C VAL A 751 -30.01 6.89 -19.40
N PHE A 752 -29.37 7.96 -18.94
CA PHE A 752 -27.95 7.99 -18.57
C PHE A 752 -27.83 7.99 -17.04
N THR A 753 -27.12 7.02 -16.48
CA THR A 753 -26.84 6.91 -15.04
C THR A 753 -25.38 7.28 -14.81
N PRO A 754 -25.08 8.40 -14.12
CA PRO A 754 -23.71 8.80 -13.82
C PRO A 754 -22.90 7.75 -13.04
N ASP A 755 -21.59 7.75 -13.22
CA ASP A 755 -20.64 6.99 -12.39
C ASP A 755 -20.38 7.76 -11.07
N ALA A 756 -19.98 7.06 -10.00
CA ALA A 756 -19.69 7.69 -8.70
C ALA A 756 -18.60 8.79 -8.76
N THR A 757 -17.71 8.75 -9.76
CA THR A 757 -16.64 9.75 -9.98
C THR A 757 -17.03 10.88 -10.94
N PHE A 758 -18.33 11.13 -11.16
CA PHE A 758 -18.81 12.13 -12.11
C PHE A 758 -18.46 13.56 -11.69
N SER A 759 -17.65 14.26 -12.48
CA SER A 759 -17.20 15.63 -12.16
C SER A 759 -18.00 16.72 -12.89
N ALA A 760 -19.33 16.59 -12.88
CA ALA A 760 -20.32 17.48 -13.51
C ALA A 760 -20.46 17.47 -15.05
N GLN A 761 -19.71 16.65 -15.80
CA GLN A 761 -19.93 16.45 -17.25
C GLN A 761 -19.71 15.00 -17.67
N GLY A 762 -20.63 14.48 -18.49
CA GLY A 762 -20.49 13.21 -19.20
C GLY A 762 -20.99 13.29 -20.63
N SER A 763 -20.95 12.15 -21.32
CA SER A 763 -21.50 12.02 -22.67
C SER A 763 -21.89 10.60 -23.01
N PHE A 764 -22.68 10.43 -24.07
CA PHE A 764 -22.85 9.15 -24.77
C PHE A 764 -23.09 9.40 -26.26
N GLN A 765 -23.05 8.35 -27.06
CA GLN A 765 -23.42 8.39 -28.48
C GLN A 765 -24.73 7.64 -28.73
N TYR A 766 -25.55 8.14 -29.65
CA TYR A 766 -26.69 7.40 -30.20
C TYR A 766 -26.48 7.15 -31.70
N ALA A 767 -27.05 6.05 -32.19
CA ALA A 767 -27.12 5.75 -33.62
C ALA A 767 -28.54 6.05 -34.12
N ALA A 768 -28.67 7.04 -35.01
CA ALA A 768 -29.88 7.25 -35.80
C ALA A 768 -29.81 6.40 -37.07
N SER A 769 -30.97 5.93 -37.53
CA SER A 769 -31.16 5.14 -38.74
C SER A 769 -32.35 5.65 -39.52
N ASP A 770 -32.21 5.72 -40.84
CA ASP A 770 -33.34 5.77 -41.78
C ASP A 770 -34.08 4.40 -41.84
N PRO A 771 -35.17 4.26 -42.61
CA PRO A 771 -35.92 3.02 -42.76
C PRO A 771 -35.25 1.90 -43.59
N ASP A 772 -34.34 2.22 -44.52
CA ASP A 772 -33.71 1.26 -45.44
C ASP A 772 -32.35 0.72 -44.91
N GLY A 773 -31.79 1.37 -43.88
CA GLY A 773 -30.79 0.85 -42.95
C GLY A 773 -29.45 1.57 -42.92
N ALA A 774 -29.28 2.77 -43.51
CA ALA A 774 -28.07 3.55 -43.29
C ALA A 774 -28.11 4.25 -41.92
N THR A 775 -26.94 4.46 -41.32
CA THR A 775 -26.82 4.86 -39.92
C THR A 775 -25.74 5.91 -39.72
N SER A 776 -25.94 6.75 -38.71
CA SER A 776 -25.06 7.87 -38.36
C SER A 776 -25.13 8.14 -36.85
N THR A 777 -24.10 8.79 -36.28
CA THR A 777 -23.90 8.84 -34.82
C THR A 777 -23.73 10.26 -34.27
N GLY A 778 -24.62 10.65 -33.36
CA GLY A 778 -24.56 11.92 -32.63
C GLY A 778 -23.96 11.75 -31.24
N ASN A 779 -23.28 12.79 -30.73
CA ASN A 779 -22.83 12.82 -29.33
C ASN A 779 -23.82 13.64 -28.50
N VAL A 780 -24.29 13.09 -27.39
CA VAL A 780 -25.07 13.81 -26.38
C VAL A 780 -24.13 14.23 -25.25
N ALA A 781 -24.03 15.53 -24.97
CA ALA A 781 -23.44 16.01 -23.73
C ALA A 781 -24.47 15.90 -22.59
N VAL A 782 -24.04 15.37 -21.44
CA VAL A 782 -24.90 15.16 -20.26
C VAL A 782 -24.39 16.01 -19.10
N PHE A 783 -25.29 16.83 -18.55
CA PHE A 783 -25.10 17.57 -17.31
C PHE A 783 -26.17 17.13 -16.31
N SER A 784 -25.82 16.32 -15.32
CA SER A 784 -26.70 16.03 -14.19
C SER A 784 -26.68 17.18 -13.18
N GLN A 785 -27.70 17.23 -12.34
CA GLN A 785 -27.73 18.07 -11.14
C GLN A 785 -27.81 17.14 -9.93
N SER A 786 -27.13 17.49 -8.84
CA SER A 786 -27.24 16.76 -7.57
C SER A 786 -28.69 16.83 -7.04
N PRO A 787 -29.08 15.91 -6.13
CA PRO A 787 -30.24 16.13 -5.28
C PRO A 787 -30.19 17.51 -4.61
N GLN A 788 -31.34 18.05 -4.23
CA GLN A 788 -31.43 19.30 -3.45
C GLN A 788 -31.88 19.03 -2.00
N SER A 789 -32.36 17.83 -1.72
CA SER A 789 -32.58 17.32 -0.37
C SER A 789 -32.59 15.79 -0.33
N ILE A 790 -32.37 15.23 0.86
CA ILE A 790 -32.42 13.81 1.18
C ILE A 790 -33.25 13.65 2.47
N ASP A 791 -34.15 12.66 2.50
CA ASP A 791 -35.15 12.48 3.57
C ASP A 791 -35.27 10.98 3.90
N GLY A 792 -34.84 10.55 5.10
CA GLY A 792 -34.94 9.14 5.53
C GLY A 792 -36.38 8.68 5.80
N THR A 793 -37.23 9.61 6.27
CA THR A 793 -38.67 9.49 6.57
C THR A 793 -39.06 9.02 7.99
N ASP A 794 -39.90 8.00 8.12
CA ASP A 794 -40.39 7.42 9.39
C ASP A 794 -39.71 6.05 9.58
N GLY A 795 -38.52 6.01 10.19
CA GLY A 795 -37.70 4.79 10.26
C GLY A 795 -36.73 4.70 11.44
N ASN A 796 -35.65 3.95 11.21
CA ASN A 796 -34.36 4.08 11.89
C ASN A 796 -33.31 4.09 10.78
N ASP A 797 -33.12 5.26 10.19
CA ASP A 797 -32.50 5.41 8.89
C ASP A 797 -31.00 5.69 9.01
N THR A 798 -30.23 5.28 7.99
CA THR A 798 -28.77 5.42 7.96
C THR A 798 -28.32 6.24 6.76
N LEU A 799 -27.62 7.35 7.03
CA LEU A 799 -26.95 8.15 6.02
C LEU A 799 -25.53 7.59 5.81
N THR A 800 -25.23 7.05 4.62
CA THR A 800 -23.84 6.70 4.27
C THR A 800 -23.22 7.80 3.41
N LEU A 801 -22.13 8.38 3.88
CA LEU A 801 -21.37 9.44 3.19
C LEU A 801 -20.44 8.85 2.11
N THR A 802 -19.92 9.73 1.24
CA THR A 802 -18.94 9.36 0.19
C THR A 802 -17.81 10.38 0.05
N THR A 803 -17.85 11.46 0.83
CA THR A 803 -16.88 12.56 0.92
C THR A 803 -17.03 13.25 2.26
N GLN A 804 -15.92 13.73 2.84
CA GLN A 804 -15.87 14.64 4.01
C GLN A 804 -17.07 15.61 4.09
N ALA A 805 -17.76 15.58 5.23
CA ALA A 805 -18.88 16.43 5.59
C ALA A 805 -18.89 16.77 7.09
N THR A 806 -19.81 17.66 7.48
CA THR A 806 -20.18 17.87 8.89
C THR A 806 -21.66 17.53 9.07
N ILE A 807 -21.96 16.52 9.89
CA ILE A 807 -23.31 16.03 10.16
C ILE A 807 -23.68 16.32 11.63
N ILE A 808 -24.87 16.87 11.85
CA ILE A 808 -25.43 17.20 13.17
C ILE A 808 -26.88 16.72 13.21
N LEU A 809 -27.09 15.49 13.68
CA LEU A 809 -28.41 14.82 13.62
C LEU A 809 -29.49 15.59 14.40
N SER A 810 -29.12 16.29 15.47
CA SER A 810 -30.04 17.15 16.23
C SER A 810 -30.60 18.37 15.47
N ASN A 811 -30.06 18.72 14.29
CA ASN A 811 -30.58 19.83 13.49
C ASN A 811 -31.74 19.42 12.57
N THR A 812 -32.96 19.48 13.10
CA THR A 812 -34.22 19.22 12.37
C THR A 812 -34.51 20.10 11.14
N ALA A 813 -33.68 21.10 10.83
CA ALA A 813 -33.82 21.91 9.61
C ALA A 813 -32.88 21.47 8.47
N ASP A 814 -31.68 21.00 8.82
CA ASP A 814 -30.66 20.48 7.90
C ASP A 814 -29.59 19.74 8.71
N GLN A 815 -29.58 18.41 8.67
CA GLN A 815 -28.62 17.59 9.41
C GLN A 815 -27.21 17.64 8.80
N SER A 816 -27.06 18.19 7.59
CA SER A 816 -25.77 18.49 6.94
C SER A 816 -25.38 19.96 7.09
N ALA A 817 -24.08 20.24 7.20
CA ALA A 817 -23.54 21.59 7.29
C ALA A 817 -22.42 21.83 6.28
N GLY A 818 -22.47 23.00 5.61
CA GLY A 818 -21.41 23.50 4.73
C GLY A 818 -21.64 23.32 3.22
N ASP A 819 -22.56 22.45 2.81
CA ASP A 819 -22.85 22.19 1.39
C ASP A 819 -24.14 22.89 0.86
N SER A 820 -24.89 22.25 -0.04
CA SER A 820 -26.05 22.82 -0.75
C SER A 820 -27.24 21.85 -0.89
N ILE A 821 -27.25 20.77 -0.12
CA ILE A 821 -28.25 19.71 -0.10
C ILE A 821 -28.81 19.63 1.31
N THR A 822 -30.14 19.69 1.46
CA THR A 822 -30.75 19.59 2.79
C THR A 822 -31.01 18.14 3.18
N VAL A 823 -30.32 17.64 4.21
CA VAL A 823 -30.49 16.29 4.75
C VAL A 823 -31.42 16.34 5.97
N THR A 824 -32.39 15.45 6.06
CA THR A 824 -33.33 15.38 7.20
C THR A 824 -33.79 13.95 7.51
N ASN A 825 -34.18 13.73 8.77
CA ASN A 825 -34.78 12.49 9.26
C ASN A 825 -33.87 11.27 9.09
N PHE A 826 -32.64 11.37 9.61
CA PHE A 826 -31.72 10.25 9.83
C PHE A 826 -31.33 10.15 11.31
N GLU A 827 -31.24 8.92 11.82
CA GLU A 827 -30.84 8.61 13.20
C GLU A 827 -29.42 8.02 13.29
N ASN A 828 -28.80 7.66 12.17
CA ASN A 828 -27.53 6.93 12.11
C ASN A 828 -26.66 7.46 10.95
N VAL A 829 -25.33 7.40 11.10
CA VAL A 829 -24.37 7.88 10.09
C VAL A 829 -23.25 6.87 9.90
N VAL A 830 -22.88 6.64 8.65
CA VAL A 830 -21.61 6.02 8.25
C VAL A 830 -20.82 7.05 7.45
N GLY A 831 -19.56 7.27 7.85
CA GLY A 831 -18.63 8.24 7.30
C GLY A 831 -18.12 7.87 5.92
N SER A 832 -17.07 8.57 5.49
CA SER A 832 -16.54 8.48 4.14
C SER A 832 -15.18 7.78 4.08
N ILE A 833 -14.19 8.45 3.49
CA ILE A 833 -12.78 8.03 3.45
C ILE A 833 -11.84 9.24 3.69
N ALA A 834 -12.34 10.26 4.39
CA ALA A 834 -11.64 11.50 4.68
C ALA A 834 -12.29 12.26 5.84
N ASP A 835 -11.47 12.69 6.81
CA ASP A 835 -11.78 13.42 8.06
C ASP A 835 -13.21 14.00 8.16
N ASP A 836 -14.14 13.21 8.70
CA ASP A 836 -15.55 13.54 8.87
C ASP A 836 -15.84 14.10 10.28
N SER A 837 -16.90 14.92 10.40
CA SER A 837 -17.36 15.42 11.71
C SER A 837 -18.83 15.06 11.93
N ILE A 838 -19.09 14.21 12.93
CA ILE A 838 -20.38 13.57 13.14
C ILE A 838 -20.87 13.83 14.56
N VAL A 839 -22.02 14.49 14.70
CA VAL A 839 -22.67 14.74 16.00
C VAL A 839 -24.07 14.15 15.97
N GLY A 840 -24.35 13.25 16.92
CA GLY A 840 -25.66 12.63 17.10
C GLY A 840 -26.72 13.57 17.67
N ASP A 841 -27.76 13.00 18.27
CA ASP A 841 -28.90 13.75 18.81
C ASP A 841 -29.19 13.47 20.31
N SER A 842 -30.36 12.97 20.65
CA SER A 842 -30.75 12.59 22.01
C SER A 842 -31.52 11.26 22.05
N ASN A 843 -31.42 10.51 20.96
CA ASN A 843 -31.86 9.14 20.79
C ASN A 843 -30.61 8.26 20.57
N PRO A 844 -30.69 6.93 20.79
CA PRO A 844 -29.56 6.04 20.55
C PRO A 844 -29.11 6.08 19.08
N ASN A 845 -27.90 6.55 18.80
CA ASN A 845 -27.37 6.64 17.44
C ASN A 845 -26.30 5.55 17.18
N PHE A 846 -26.25 5.01 15.95
CA PHE A 846 -25.09 4.31 15.41
C PHE A 846 -24.30 5.27 14.53
N LEU A 847 -23.04 5.53 14.89
CA LEU A 847 -22.14 6.47 14.22
C LEU A 847 -20.80 5.75 13.91
N ASP A 848 -20.40 5.74 12.65
CA ASP A 848 -19.20 5.06 12.13
C ASP A 848 -18.42 6.07 11.28
N GLY A 849 -17.12 6.28 11.51
CA GLY A 849 -16.27 7.19 10.73
C GLY A 849 -15.70 6.54 9.45
N SER A 850 -15.40 5.25 9.55
CA SER A 850 -14.89 4.35 8.50
C SER A 850 -13.42 4.58 8.10
N GLN A 851 -13.03 5.71 7.51
CA GLN A 851 -11.61 6.07 7.31
C GLN A 851 -11.46 7.60 7.28
N GLY A 852 -10.50 8.13 8.03
CA GLY A 852 -10.34 9.57 8.22
C GLY A 852 -9.69 9.86 9.57
N ASN A 853 -9.54 11.13 9.93
CA ASN A 853 -9.21 11.54 11.30
C ASN A 853 -10.47 12.20 11.85
N ASP A 854 -11.39 11.38 12.33
CA ASP A 854 -12.81 11.69 12.44
C ASP A 854 -13.17 12.22 13.84
N VAL A 855 -14.14 13.13 13.89
CA VAL A 855 -14.60 13.74 15.16
C VAL A 855 -16.05 13.33 15.39
N ILE A 856 -16.25 12.34 16.26
CA ILE A 856 -17.55 11.70 16.48
C ILE A 856 -18.04 11.99 17.90
N THR A 857 -19.25 12.52 18.03
CA THR A 857 -19.91 12.77 19.32
C THR A 857 -21.29 12.12 19.33
N GLY A 858 -21.50 11.12 20.20
CA GLY A 858 -22.75 10.35 20.29
C GLY A 858 -23.98 11.21 20.57
N GLY A 859 -23.82 12.24 21.40
CA GLY A 859 -24.94 13.03 21.88
C GLY A 859 -25.45 12.45 23.21
N GLY A 860 -26.76 12.31 23.34
CA GLY A 860 -27.39 11.85 24.58
C GLY A 860 -28.07 10.49 24.45
N THR A 861 -27.85 9.64 25.47
CA THR A 861 -28.34 8.27 25.69
C THR A 861 -27.31 7.17 25.46
N THR A 862 -27.60 6.14 24.67
CA THR A 862 -26.83 4.88 24.64
C THR A 862 -26.35 4.58 23.22
N ASP A 863 -25.22 5.19 22.87
CA ASP A 863 -24.79 5.28 21.49
C ASP A 863 -23.77 4.17 21.13
N THR A 864 -23.58 3.94 19.85
CA THR A 864 -22.57 3.02 19.32
C THR A 864 -21.69 3.78 18.34
N LEU A 865 -20.47 4.12 18.77
CA LEU A 865 -19.49 4.85 17.98
C LEU A 865 -18.39 3.91 17.51
N SER A 866 -17.96 4.07 16.26
CA SER A 866 -16.74 3.52 15.70
C SER A 866 -15.97 4.64 15.01
N GLY A 867 -14.67 4.75 15.25
CA GLY A 867 -13.77 5.54 14.42
C GLY A 867 -13.57 4.87 13.07
N GLY A 868 -12.37 4.35 12.81
CA GLY A 868 -12.12 3.46 11.67
C GLY A 868 -10.64 3.23 11.41
N GLU A 869 -10.16 3.66 10.24
CA GLU A 869 -8.72 3.78 9.96
C GLU A 869 -8.29 5.25 9.99
N GLY A 870 -7.56 5.64 11.04
CA GLY A 870 -6.95 6.96 11.23
C GLY A 870 -6.93 7.40 12.70
N ASN A 871 -6.68 8.68 12.98
CA ASN A 871 -6.53 9.17 14.36
C ASN A 871 -7.81 9.89 14.83
N ASP A 872 -8.67 9.19 15.55
CA ASP A 872 -10.06 9.58 15.76
C ASP A 872 -10.33 10.16 17.17
N LEU A 873 -11.36 11.02 17.24
CA LEU A 873 -11.79 11.69 18.48
C LEU A 873 -13.25 11.36 18.79
N LEU A 874 -13.45 10.36 19.64
CA LEU A 874 -14.77 9.84 20.02
C LEU A 874 -15.21 10.38 21.39
N ARG A 875 -16.46 10.85 21.47
CA ARG A 875 -17.06 11.37 22.72
C ARG A 875 -18.48 10.85 22.92
N ALA A 876 -18.81 10.32 24.10
CA ALA A 876 -20.17 9.83 24.38
C ALA A 876 -20.64 9.96 25.84
N ASP A 877 -21.96 9.93 26.01
CA ASP A 877 -22.63 9.88 27.31
C ASP A 877 -22.79 8.42 27.84
N ALA A 878 -23.35 8.30 29.03
CA ALA A 878 -23.42 7.07 29.82
C ALA A 878 -24.08 5.88 29.09
N ASN A 879 -23.50 4.69 29.28
CA ASN A 879 -23.90 3.38 28.71
C ASN A 879 -23.66 3.25 27.19
N SER A 880 -22.83 4.12 26.60
CA SER A 880 -22.43 4.02 25.20
C SER A 880 -21.27 3.03 24.98
N PHE A 881 -21.19 2.50 23.76
CA PHE A 881 -20.07 1.72 23.25
C PHE A 881 -19.26 2.58 22.28
N MET A 882 -17.93 2.56 22.43
CA MET A 882 -17.00 3.27 21.55
C MET A 882 -15.84 2.34 21.18
N SER A 883 -15.51 2.29 19.89
CA SER A 883 -14.29 1.70 19.36
C SER A 883 -13.52 2.78 18.59
N GLY A 884 -12.21 2.91 18.80
CA GLY A 884 -11.34 3.70 17.93
C GLY A 884 -11.21 3.00 16.58
N GLY A 885 -10.07 2.34 16.36
CA GLY A 885 -9.95 1.29 15.36
C GLY A 885 -8.50 0.96 15.02
N ALA A 886 -7.87 1.82 14.22
CA ALA A 886 -6.48 1.66 13.80
C ALA A 886 -5.84 3.02 13.49
N GLY A 887 -5.10 3.54 14.46
CA GLY A 887 -4.42 4.83 14.46
C GLY A 887 -4.16 5.28 15.89
N ILE A 888 -3.97 6.57 16.15
CA ILE A 888 -3.80 7.10 17.52
C ILE A 888 -5.08 7.82 17.92
N ASP A 889 -5.90 7.14 18.72
CA ASP A 889 -7.27 7.51 19.00
C ASP A 889 -7.45 8.15 20.39
N THR A 890 -8.53 8.90 20.55
CA THR A 890 -8.91 9.54 21.81
C THR A 890 -10.38 9.32 22.11
N LEU A 891 -10.67 8.44 23.07
CA LEU A 891 -12.02 8.03 23.46
C LEU A 891 -12.37 8.58 24.84
N ILE A 892 -13.40 9.43 24.92
CA ILE A 892 -13.78 10.13 26.17
C ILE A 892 -15.26 9.91 26.48
N ALA A 893 -15.58 9.27 27.61
CA ALA A 893 -16.96 9.05 28.04
C ALA A 893 -17.30 9.64 29.41
N THR A 894 -18.58 9.95 29.61
CA THR A 894 -19.11 10.39 30.92
C THR A 894 -20.13 9.41 31.51
N GLY A 895 -20.20 9.34 32.84
CA GLY A 895 -21.26 8.67 33.58
C GLY A 895 -20.99 7.19 33.95
N ASN A 896 -21.78 6.27 33.42
CA ASN A 896 -21.91 4.89 33.93
C ASN A 896 -21.87 3.87 32.79
N ASN A 897 -21.36 2.66 33.06
CA ASN A 897 -21.43 1.51 32.15
C ASN A 897 -20.85 1.72 30.72
N ALA A 898 -19.96 2.71 30.54
CA ALA A 898 -19.33 2.95 29.24
C ALA A 898 -18.41 1.78 28.86
N THR A 899 -18.37 1.44 27.57
CA THR A 899 -17.42 0.46 27.01
C THR A 899 -16.56 1.16 25.97
N LEU A 900 -15.25 1.25 26.22
CA LEU A 900 -14.27 1.85 25.33
C LEU A 900 -13.28 0.77 24.88
N ILE A 901 -12.98 0.74 23.59
CA ILE A 901 -11.92 -0.05 22.97
C ILE A 901 -11.09 0.92 22.13
N GLY A 902 -9.77 0.97 22.31
CA GLY A 902 -8.88 1.69 21.41
C GLY A 902 -8.78 0.95 20.08
N GLY A 903 -7.63 0.36 19.80
CA GLY A 903 -7.44 -0.59 18.71
C GLY A 903 -5.97 -0.86 18.42
N ASP A 904 -5.57 -0.68 17.16
CA ASP A 904 -4.17 -0.79 16.72
C ASP A 904 -3.48 0.61 16.77
N GLY A 905 -3.00 1.04 17.95
CA GLY A 905 -2.10 2.20 18.11
C GLY A 905 -1.89 2.68 19.56
N ASP A 906 -1.20 3.81 19.74
CA ASP A 906 -0.86 4.39 21.06
C ASP A 906 -2.03 5.25 21.60
N ASP A 907 -3.07 4.64 22.18
CA ASP A 907 -4.38 5.27 22.37
C ASP A 907 -4.59 6.00 23.72
N SER A 908 -5.58 6.90 23.77
CA SER A 908 -5.96 7.67 24.96
C SER A 908 -7.43 7.46 25.34
N LEU A 909 -7.70 6.64 26.36
CA LEU A 909 -9.04 6.34 26.87
C LEU A 909 -9.29 7.03 28.22
N ASP A 910 -10.36 7.83 28.35
CA ASP A 910 -10.77 8.46 29.63
C ASP A 910 -12.26 8.28 29.93
N VAL A 911 -12.59 7.87 31.17
CA VAL A 911 -13.97 7.73 31.65
C VAL A 911 -14.18 8.35 33.02
N SER A 912 -15.04 9.38 33.08
CA SER A 912 -15.38 10.09 34.31
C SER A 912 -16.84 9.89 34.73
N GLY A 913 -17.11 9.46 35.98
CA GLY A 913 -18.50 9.28 36.42
C GLY A 913 -18.75 8.40 37.65
N ASN A 914 -19.79 7.55 37.59
CA ASN A 914 -20.32 6.75 38.70
C ASN A 914 -20.62 5.27 38.35
N ASN A 915 -19.80 4.70 37.46
CA ASN A 915 -19.21 3.35 37.62
C ASN A 915 -20.01 2.10 37.19
N ASP A 916 -19.37 1.35 36.29
CA ASP A 916 -19.27 -0.12 36.10
C ASP A 916 -18.63 -0.26 34.68
N ALA A 917 -17.53 0.47 34.43
CA ALA A 917 -17.00 0.75 33.08
C ALA A 917 -15.98 -0.28 32.60
N SER A 918 -15.88 -0.48 31.28
CA SER A 918 -14.92 -1.38 30.64
C SER A 918 -14.08 -0.62 29.63
N LEU A 919 -12.79 -0.48 29.89
CA LEU A 919 -11.81 0.16 29.01
C LEU A 919 -10.82 -0.92 28.56
N THR A 920 -10.45 -0.89 27.28
CA THR A 920 -9.39 -1.73 26.72
C THR A 920 -8.65 -0.87 25.71
N GLY A 921 -7.32 -0.79 25.79
CA GLY A 921 -6.51 -0.13 24.78
C GLY A 921 -6.47 -0.98 23.51
N GLY A 922 -5.33 -1.60 23.20
CA GLY A 922 -5.30 -2.73 22.29
C GLY A 922 -3.89 -3.19 21.93
N ALA A 923 -3.24 -2.48 21.02
CA ALA A 923 -1.92 -2.81 20.50
C ALA A 923 -1.09 -1.55 20.21
N GLY A 924 -0.59 -0.95 21.29
CA GLY A 924 0.31 0.20 21.32
C GLY A 924 0.65 0.53 22.77
N ASN A 925 1.12 1.75 23.05
CA ASN A 925 1.50 2.16 24.41
C ASN A 925 0.40 3.06 24.97
N ASP A 926 -0.62 2.43 25.56
CA ASP A 926 -1.92 3.04 25.82
C ASP A 926 -1.98 3.84 27.13
N ILE A 927 -2.73 4.94 27.14
CA ILE A 927 -3.01 5.76 28.31
C ILE A 927 -4.48 5.61 28.68
N ILE A 928 -4.74 4.92 29.80
CA ILE A 928 -6.09 4.50 30.19
C ILE A 928 -6.44 5.07 31.57
N SER A 929 -7.37 6.03 31.59
CA SER A 929 -7.84 6.76 32.77
C SER A 929 -9.30 6.39 33.09
N ALA A 930 -9.57 6.11 34.37
CA ALA A 930 -10.94 6.01 34.85
C ALA A 930 -11.12 6.56 36.27
N THR A 931 -12.30 7.10 36.58
CA THR A 931 -12.72 7.43 37.94
C THR A 931 -13.81 6.47 38.42
N GLY A 932 -13.63 5.72 39.54
CA GLY A 932 -14.74 4.93 40.05
C GLY A 932 -14.53 3.80 41.09
N PHE A 933 -15.36 2.75 40.97
CA PHE A 933 -15.39 1.47 41.68
C PHE A 933 -16.05 0.37 40.78
N ASN A 934 -15.43 -0.80 40.54
CA ASN A 934 -15.79 -1.89 39.58
C ASN A 934 -15.29 -1.70 38.12
N GLU A 935 -14.41 -0.77 37.85
CA GLU A 935 -13.87 -0.57 36.50
C GLU A 935 -13.04 -1.79 36.09
N TYR A 936 -13.15 -2.17 34.82
CA TYR A 936 -12.23 -3.09 34.16
C TYR A 936 -11.38 -2.27 33.20
N LEU A 937 -10.08 -2.16 33.47
CA LEU A 937 -9.09 -1.57 32.57
C LEU A 937 -8.19 -2.69 32.08
N SER A 938 -7.95 -2.73 30.78
CA SER A 938 -6.94 -3.58 30.15
C SER A 938 -6.09 -2.70 29.24
N GLY A 939 -4.77 -2.81 29.31
CA GLY A 939 -3.88 -2.35 28.24
C GLY A 939 -4.00 -3.30 27.04
N GLY A 940 -2.89 -3.86 26.60
CA GLY A 940 -2.88 -4.96 25.64
C GLY A 940 -1.47 -5.39 25.24
N ASP A 941 -1.14 -5.21 23.96
CA ASP A 941 0.19 -5.51 23.42
C ASP A 941 1.06 -4.23 23.36
N GLY A 942 1.64 -3.80 24.49
CA GLY A 942 2.60 -2.70 24.56
C GLY A 942 2.99 -2.28 25.99
N ASN A 943 3.49 -1.05 26.19
CA ASN A 943 3.92 -0.57 27.52
C ASN A 943 2.89 0.44 28.06
N ASP A 944 1.91 -0.06 28.81
CA ASP A 944 0.66 0.68 29.05
C ASP A 944 0.64 1.43 30.38
N THR A 945 -0.10 2.53 30.44
CA THR A 945 -0.28 3.36 31.63
C THR A 945 -1.75 3.38 32.06
N LEU A 946 -2.08 2.58 33.07
CA LEU A 946 -3.42 2.45 33.62
C LEU A 946 -3.56 3.23 34.94
N SER A 947 -4.44 4.21 34.99
CA SER A 947 -4.69 5.07 36.15
C SER A 947 -6.15 5.02 36.61
N LEU A 948 -6.36 4.57 37.85
CA LEU A 948 -7.67 4.54 38.51
C LEU A 948 -7.74 5.55 39.67
N GLN A 949 -8.69 6.48 39.58
CA GLN A 949 -8.86 7.60 40.52
C GLN A 949 -10.24 7.57 41.22
N THR A 950 -10.42 8.32 42.32
CA THR A 950 -11.75 8.46 42.94
C THR A 950 -12.56 9.62 42.39
N PHE A 951 -13.84 9.37 42.11
CA PHE A 951 -14.81 10.45 41.90
C PHE A 951 -15.14 11.11 43.24
N GLY A 952 -14.67 12.35 43.43
CA GLY A 952 -14.70 13.04 44.73
C GLY A 952 -16.11 13.33 45.28
N GLY A 953 -16.47 12.68 46.39
CA GLY A 953 -17.60 13.12 47.23
C GLY A 953 -18.45 12.04 47.92
N PHE A 954 -18.31 10.76 47.58
CA PHE A 954 -19.14 9.69 48.12
C PHE A 954 -18.50 8.93 49.29
N PRO A 955 -19.03 9.01 50.53
CA PRO A 955 -18.54 8.20 51.63
C PRO A 955 -18.99 6.74 51.49
N ALA A 956 -18.05 5.80 51.66
CA ALA A 956 -18.26 4.37 51.42
C ALA A 956 -19.47 3.78 52.17
N SER A 957 -20.55 3.44 51.44
CA SER A 957 -21.71 2.74 52.00
C SER A 957 -22.54 1.94 50.99
N GLY A 958 -22.14 0.69 50.69
CA GLY A 958 -23.05 -0.26 50.04
C GLY A 958 -22.35 -1.43 49.34
N SER A 959 -21.86 -1.18 48.14
CA SER A 959 -21.15 -2.14 47.29
C SER A 959 -19.74 -2.40 47.83
N ARG A 960 -19.37 -3.67 47.92
CA ARG A 960 -17.96 -4.10 47.98
C ARG A 960 -17.59 -4.44 46.55
N ALA A 961 -17.16 -3.39 45.86
CA ALA A 961 -16.87 -3.32 44.44
C ALA A 961 -15.35 -3.31 44.29
N ASN A 962 -14.83 -4.13 43.36
CA ASN A 962 -13.39 -4.33 43.17
C ASN A 962 -13.07 -4.05 41.70
N SER A 963 -12.40 -2.94 41.43
CA SER A 963 -11.90 -2.64 40.09
C SER A 963 -10.72 -3.57 39.74
N THR A 964 -10.52 -3.82 38.45
CA THR A 964 -9.47 -4.70 37.91
C THR A 964 -8.67 -3.93 36.86
N LEU A 965 -7.36 -3.85 37.04
CA LEU A 965 -6.41 -3.31 36.07
C LEU A 965 -5.57 -4.48 35.54
N ILE A 966 -5.47 -4.58 34.22
CA ILE A 966 -4.62 -5.55 33.52
C ILE A 966 -3.70 -4.77 32.58
N GLY A 967 -2.39 -5.00 32.62
CA GLY A 967 -1.48 -4.58 31.55
C GLY A 967 -1.64 -5.49 30.33
N GLY A 968 -0.57 -6.15 29.91
CA GLY A 968 -0.63 -7.28 28.99
C GLY A 968 0.74 -7.85 28.63
N GLU A 969 1.26 -7.47 27.46
CA GLU A 969 2.55 -7.92 26.91
C GLU A 969 3.48 -6.71 26.66
N GLY A 970 4.06 -6.20 27.75
CA GLY A 970 5.13 -5.20 27.77
C GLY A 970 5.42 -4.75 29.20
N ASN A 971 6.08 -3.60 29.40
CA ASN A 971 6.46 -3.12 30.74
C ASN A 971 5.40 -2.13 31.25
N ASP A 972 4.43 -2.61 32.01
CA ASP A 972 3.20 -1.86 32.28
C ASP A 972 3.24 -1.06 33.59
N SER A 973 2.49 0.04 33.65
CA SER A 973 2.40 0.95 34.79
C SER A 973 0.96 1.09 35.28
N LEU A 974 0.62 0.32 36.32
CA LEU A 974 -0.72 0.21 36.91
C LEU A 974 -0.81 0.97 38.24
N PHE A 975 -1.57 2.06 38.25
CA PHE A 975 -1.77 2.93 39.40
C PHE A 975 -3.23 2.93 39.89
N ALA A 976 -3.47 2.49 41.12
CA ALA A 976 -4.78 2.58 41.79
C ALA A 976 -4.80 3.57 42.98
N LEU A 977 -3.75 4.39 43.12
CA LEU A 977 -3.42 5.24 44.29
C LEU A 977 -4.59 5.88 45.04
N SER A 978 -5.59 6.40 44.33
CA SER A 978 -6.64 7.24 44.91
C SER A 978 -7.96 6.52 45.21
N VAL A 979 -8.11 5.22 44.92
CA VAL A 979 -9.34 4.50 45.32
C VAL A 979 -9.35 4.09 46.79
N THR A 980 -10.51 3.66 47.30
CA THR A 980 -10.71 3.20 48.68
C THR A 980 -11.32 1.80 48.73
N SER A 981 -11.14 1.05 47.65
CA SER A 981 -11.71 -0.27 47.40
C SER A 981 -10.58 -1.26 47.14
N ALA A 982 -10.78 -2.51 47.55
CA ALA A 982 -9.86 -3.59 47.20
C ALA A 982 -9.77 -3.71 45.68
N THR A 983 -8.58 -3.55 45.12
CA THR A 983 -8.33 -3.53 43.67
C THR A 983 -7.50 -4.74 43.27
N TRP A 984 -7.72 -5.28 42.07
CA TRP A 984 -6.89 -6.33 41.49
C TRP A 984 -6.04 -5.73 40.39
N LEU A 985 -4.72 -5.71 40.58
CA LEU A 985 -3.74 -5.34 39.56
C LEU A 985 -3.09 -6.61 39.03
N ASN A 986 -3.07 -6.79 37.71
CA ASN A 986 -2.25 -7.76 37.01
C ASN A 986 -1.41 -7.02 35.97
N GLY A 987 -0.08 -7.07 36.00
CA GLY A 987 0.73 -6.60 34.86
C GLY A 987 0.58 -7.57 33.69
N GLY A 988 1.62 -8.31 33.36
CA GLY A 988 1.47 -9.51 32.54
C GLY A 988 2.77 -10.19 32.15
N ALA A 989 3.44 -9.63 31.14
CA ALA A 989 4.68 -10.15 30.56
C ALA A 989 5.66 -9.03 30.22
N GLY A 990 6.32 -8.49 31.25
CA GLY A 990 7.40 -7.51 31.16
C GLY A 990 7.94 -7.19 32.56
N ASN A 991 8.50 -6.00 32.76
CA ASN A 991 8.99 -5.56 34.06
C ASN A 991 8.00 -4.53 34.63
N ASP A 992 6.97 -5.01 35.33
CA ASP A 992 5.77 -4.21 35.58
C ASP A 992 5.85 -3.37 36.86
N ILE A 993 5.16 -2.22 36.87
CA ILE A 993 5.00 -1.32 38.01
C ILE A 993 3.56 -1.38 38.50
N LEU A 994 3.35 -2.06 39.64
CA LEU A 994 2.03 -2.18 40.28
C LEU A 994 1.98 -1.39 41.58
N VAL A 995 1.19 -0.31 41.60
CA VAL A 995 1.06 0.60 42.75
C VAL A 995 -0.40 0.70 43.18
N SER A 996 -0.71 0.14 44.34
CA SER A 996 -2.09 0.00 44.82
C SER A 996 -2.49 1.10 45.82
N ASN A 997 -3.58 0.88 46.58
CA ASN A 997 -4.21 1.89 47.43
C ASN A 997 -4.26 1.49 48.91
N ASN A 998 -4.95 2.28 49.74
CA ASN A 998 -5.02 2.06 51.19
C ASN A 998 -6.12 1.05 51.60
N ALA A 999 -6.19 -0.12 50.93
CA ALA A 999 -7.29 -1.08 51.09
C ALA A 999 -6.86 -2.52 51.47
N ASN A 1000 -7.10 -3.49 50.59
CA ASN A 1000 -6.83 -4.92 50.79
C ASN A 1000 -6.72 -5.54 49.38
N ASP A 1001 -5.64 -5.18 48.71
CA ASP A 1001 -5.46 -5.32 47.27
C ASP A 1001 -4.82 -6.66 46.90
N THR A 1002 -4.87 -7.01 45.62
CA THR A 1002 -4.15 -8.16 45.06
C THR A 1002 -3.34 -7.68 43.87
N LEU A 1003 -2.02 -7.76 43.99
CA LEU A 1003 -1.06 -7.31 42.99
C LEU A 1003 -0.34 -8.53 42.44
N ILE A 1004 -0.23 -8.58 41.12
CA ILE A 1004 0.31 -9.70 40.36
C ILE A 1004 1.10 -9.12 39.18
N GLY A 1005 2.41 -9.25 39.09
CA GLY A 1005 3.12 -8.98 37.83
C GLY A 1005 2.90 -10.13 36.84
N GLY A 1006 3.96 -10.80 36.40
CA GLY A 1006 3.80 -12.12 35.78
C GLY A 1006 5.07 -12.80 35.33
N GLU A 1007 5.54 -12.47 34.14
CA GLU A 1007 6.81 -12.95 33.58
C GLU A 1007 7.75 -11.77 33.29
N GLY A 1008 8.83 -11.67 34.07
CA GLY A 1008 9.79 -10.55 34.04
C GLY A 1008 10.13 -10.10 35.47
N ASN A 1009 10.72 -8.91 35.68
CA ASN A 1009 11.18 -8.50 37.02
C ASN A 1009 10.28 -7.39 37.58
N ASP A 1010 9.31 -7.77 38.42
CA ASP A 1010 8.18 -6.90 38.73
C ASP A 1010 8.33 -6.09 40.03
N LEU A 1011 7.76 -4.89 40.05
CA LEU A 1011 7.68 -3.99 41.19
C LEU A 1011 6.27 -3.96 41.77
N TYR A 1012 6.14 -4.32 43.05
CA TYR A 1012 4.87 -4.32 43.77
C TYR A 1012 4.90 -3.31 44.94
N VAL A 1013 3.91 -2.43 45.01
CA VAL A 1013 3.73 -1.44 46.10
C VAL A 1013 2.32 -1.53 46.66
N GLY A 1014 2.18 -2.11 47.87
CA GLY A 1014 0.88 -2.36 48.53
C GLY A 1014 0.30 -1.21 49.37
N ALA A 1015 1.11 -0.19 49.69
CA ALA A 1015 0.72 0.98 50.50
C ALA A 1015 0.23 0.70 51.95
N GLU A 1016 -1.05 0.93 52.29
CA GLU A 1016 -1.60 0.62 53.63
C GLU A 1016 -2.75 -0.38 53.52
N GLY A 1017 -2.58 -1.64 53.97
CA GLY A 1017 -3.71 -2.56 53.88
C GLY A 1017 -3.61 -3.88 54.63
N GLY A 1018 -3.52 -4.95 53.84
CA GLY A 1018 -3.58 -6.35 54.23
C GLY A 1018 -3.58 -7.15 52.95
N ASP A 1019 -2.51 -6.96 52.19
CA ASP A 1019 -2.49 -7.08 50.74
C ASP A 1019 -1.87 -8.40 50.29
N THR A 1020 -2.03 -8.76 49.01
CA THR A 1020 -1.47 -9.99 48.46
C THR A 1020 -0.65 -9.70 47.22
N LEU A 1021 0.68 -9.82 47.33
CA LEU A 1021 1.66 -9.48 46.30
C LEU A 1021 2.32 -10.78 45.78
N GLY A 1022 2.65 -10.84 44.49
CA GLY A 1022 3.35 -11.98 43.86
C GLY A 1022 2.50 -13.25 43.66
N ARG A 1023 1.16 -13.15 43.68
CA ARG A 1023 0.29 -14.33 43.65
C ARG A 1023 0.12 -14.94 42.26
N THR A 1024 0.26 -16.27 42.15
CA THR A 1024 -0.20 -17.04 40.98
C THR A 1024 -1.75 -17.12 40.93
N PRO A 1025 -2.42 -16.80 39.80
CA PRO A 1025 -3.86 -17.06 39.64
C PRO A 1025 -4.16 -18.57 39.66
N GLU A 1026 -5.35 -18.97 40.12
CA GLU A 1026 -5.69 -20.38 40.39
C GLU A 1026 -5.87 -21.28 39.14
N VAL A 1027 -5.63 -20.76 37.92
CA VAL A 1027 -6.06 -21.40 36.66
C VAL A 1027 -4.99 -21.37 35.56
N GLY A 1028 -4.13 -22.39 35.52
CA GLY A 1028 -3.64 -22.97 34.26
C GLY A 1028 -2.54 -22.24 33.47
N GLY A 1029 -2.01 -21.12 33.94
CA GLY A 1029 -0.86 -20.43 33.33
C GLY A 1029 0.46 -21.22 33.38
N ALA A 1030 1.49 -20.68 32.71
CA ALA A 1030 2.85 -21.23 32.73
C ALA A 1030 3.55 -20.99 34.09
N ALA A 1031 4.78 -21.51 34.23
CA ALA A 1031 5.60 -21.28 35.40
C ALA A 1031 6.28 -19.91 35.30
N ARG A 1032 5.61 -18.90 35.87
CA ARG A 1032 6.08 -17.52 36.00
C ARG A 1032 7.49 -17.42 36.59
N SER A 1033 8.35 -16.61 35.97
CA SER A 1033 9.74 -16.43 36.37
C SER A 1033 10.13 -14.97 36.34
N GLY A 1034 10.79 -14.52 37.41
CA GLY A 1034 11.20 -13.14 37.63
C GLY A 1034 12.34 -12.99 38.62
N ASN A 1035 12.58 -11.77 39.09
CA ASN A 1035 13.40 -11.46 40.26
C ASN A 1035 12.74 -10.25 40.95
N ASP A 1036 11.65 -10.53 41.66
CA ASP A 1036 10.64 -9.52 41.94
C ASP A 1036 11.00 -8.64 43.14
N THR A 1037 10.51 -7.40 43.16
CA THR A 1037 10.69 -6.43 44.25
C THR A 1037 9.36 -6.08 44.90
N LEU A 1038 9.15 -6.58 46.12
CA LEU A 1038 7.87 -6.46 46.84
C LEU A 1038 7.99 -5.51 48.05
N TYR A 1039 7.22 -4.42 48.02
CA TYR A 1039 7.01 -3.50 49.14
C TYR A 1039 5.59 -3.63 49.70
N GLY A 1040 5.43 -4.37 50.80
CA GLY A 1040 4.13 -4.46 51.52
C GLY A 1040 3.76 -3.15 52.25
N PHE A 1041 4.76 -2.37 52.67
CA PHE A 1041 4.58 -1.18 53.51
C PHE A 1041 3.80 -1.49 54.80
N LYS A 1042 2.55 -1.01 54.96
CA LYS A 1042 1.90 -0.90 56.28
C LYS A 1042 0.52 -1.58 56.34
N GLY A 1043 0.51 -2.90 56.26
CA GLY A 1043 -0.70 -3.69 56.43
C GLY A 1043 -0.54 -4.89 57.37
N ALA A 1044 -0.98 -6.05 56.87
CA ALA A 1044 -0.85 -7.36 57.49
C ALA A 1044 -0.73 -8.38 56.35
N ASP A 1045 0.39 -8.27 55.65
CA ASP A 1045 0.44 -8.52 54.21
C ASP A 1045 0.94 -9.93 53.86
N SER A 1046 0.65 -10.37 52.63
CA SER A 1046 1.02 -11.67 52.09
C SER A 1046 1.91 -11.49 50.88
N LEU A 1047 3.22 -11.46 51.12
CA LEU A 1047 4.24 -11.34 50.08
C LEU A 1047 4.62 -12.76 49.63
N ILE A 1048 4.45 -13.04 48.34
CA ILE A 1048 4.65 -14.37 47.77
C ILE A 1048 5.78 -14.30 46.74
N GLY A 1049 6.82 -15.12 46.90
CA GLY A 1049 7.86 -15.28 45.87
C GLY A 1049 7.37 -16.09 44.67
N ILE A 1050 8.01 -15.92 43.52
CA ILE A 1050 7.72 -16.68 42.30
C ILE A 1050 8.97 -17.47 41.84
N VAL A 1051 8.96 -18.09 40.65
CA VAL A 1051 10.02 -19.03 40.24
C VAL A 1051 11.24 -18.26 39.70
N GLY A 1052 11.85 -17.45 40.56
CA GLY A 1052 12.98 -16.59 40.27
C GLY A 1052 14.35 -17.14 40.65
N THR A 1053 15.39 -16.33 40.43
CA THR A 1053 16.72 -16.59 41.00
C THR A 1053 16.96 -15.81 42.29
N PHE A 1054 16.28 -14.67 42.45
CA PHE A 1054 16.44 -13.74 43.55
C PHE A 1054 15.20 -12.86 43.71
N ASP A 1055 14.37 -13.11 44.74
CA ASP A 1055 13.29 -12.17 45.12
C ASP A 1055 13.72 -11.23 46.26
N GLY A 1056 13.25 -9.98 46.20
CA GLY A 1056 13.61 -8.87 47.07
C GLY A 1056 12.43 -8.31 47.87
N PHE A 1057 12.35 -8.66 49.16
CA PHE A 1057 11.25 -8.26 50.04
C PHE A 1057 11.66 -7.08 50.94
N TYR A 1058 10.94 -5.96 50.88
CA TYR A 1058 11.30 -4.71 51.58
C TYR A 1058 10.35 -4.32 52.71
N TYR A 1059 10.93 -3.95 53.86
CA TYR A 1059 10.24 -3.53 55.10
C TYR A 1059 10.61 -2.11 55.53
N THR A 1060 9.62 -1.30 55.92
CA THR A 1060 9.78 0.15 56.18
C THR A 1060 9.67 0.60 57.65
N GLY A 1061 9.34 -0.30 58.59
CA GLY A 1061 9.76 -0.20 59.99
C GLY A 1061 8.70 -0.40 61.09
N PRO A 1062 8.94 0.16 62.30
CA PRO A 1062 8.18 -0.20 63.51
C PRO A 1062 6.80 0.48 63.57
N GLY A 1063 5.78 -0.23 63.08
CA GLY A 1063 4.38 0.20 63.09
C GLY A 1063 3.50 -0.57 62.10
N GLU A 1064 4.16 -1.18 61.11
CA GLU A 1064 3.67 -2.20 60.18
C GLU A 1064 3.23 -3.46 60.95
N GLY A 1065 2.34 -4.25 60.38
CA GLY A 1065 1.52 -5.19 61.15
C GLY A 1065 2.13 -6.59 61.35
N GLY A 1066 1.60 -7.55 60.61
CA GLY A 1066 1.63 -8.98 60.95
C GLY A 1066 1.80 -9.87 59.74
N ASP A 1067 2.80 -9.53 58.94
CA ASP A 1067 2.91 -9.97 57.55
C ASP A 1067 3.60 -11.33 57.44
N THR A 1068 3.46 -11.91 56.26
CA THR A 1068 3.78 -13.30 55.95
C THR A 1068 4.53 -13.34 54.62
N ILE A 1069 5.68 -14.01 54.62
CA ILE A 1069 6.45 -14.28 53.39
C ILE A 1069 6.39 -15.78 53.13
N THR A 1070 5.95 -16.15 51.92
CA THR A 1070 5.74 -17.54 51.47
C THR A 1070 6.26 -17.76 50.06
N SER A 1071 6.58 -19.01 49.73
CA SER A 1071 7.42 -19.39 48.58
C SER A 1071 8.82 -18.75 48.65
N PHE A 1072 9.74 -19.52 49.23
CA PHE A 1072 11.17 -19.33 49.06
C PHE A 1072 11.61 -20.41 48.09
N ASP A 1073 11.78 -20.00 46.84
CA ASP A 1073 11.91 -20.88 45.68
C ASP A 1073 13.32 -21.48 45.57
N GLY A 1074 13.71 -21.99 44.40
CA GLY A 1074 15.03 -22.60 44.20
C GLY A 1074 16.22 -21.61 44.25
N GLY A 1075 15.94 -20.32 44.38
CA GLY A 1075 16.89 -19.20 44.30
C GLY A 1075 17.61 -18.86 45.61
N THR A 1076 17.89 -17.58 45.83
CA THR A 1076 18.54 -17.06 47.05
C THR A 1076 17.99 -15.68 47.41
N ASP A 1077 16.76 -15.68 47.91
CA ASP A 1077 15.97 -14.48 48.18
C ASP A 1077 16.55 -13.66 49.34
N ARG A 1078 16.33 -12.34 49.33
CA ARG A 1078 16.84 -11.41 50.36
C ARG A 1078 15.73 -10.53 50.92
N ILE A 1079 15.71 -10.42 52.25
CA ILE A 1079 14.77 -9.57 52.98
C ILE A 1079 15.53 -8.34 53.51
N TYR A 1080 15.00 -7.15 53.22
CA TYR A 1080 15.58 -5.84 53.55
C TYR A 1080 14.82 -5.17 54.70
N LEU A 1081 15.49 -4.95 55.84
CA LEU A 1081 14.90 -4.32 57.03
C LEU A 1081 15.47 -2.91 57.25
N SER A 1082 14.71 -1.87 56.90
CA SER A 1082 15.24 -0.49 56.82
C SER A 1082 15.44 0.22 58.18
N SER A 1083 14.71 -0.13 59.25
CA SER A 1083 14.91 0.51 60.56
C SER A 1083 14.61 -0.36 61.78
N VAL A 1084 15.51 -0.36 62.78
CA VAL A 1084 15.29 -0.99 64.09
C VAL A 1084 15.88 -0.13 65.23
N ASN A 1085 15.02 0.51 66.02
CA ASN A 1085 15.43 1.50 67.02
C ASN A 1085 15.54 0.91 68.45
N PHE A 1086 16.71 0.35 68.78
CA PHE A 1086 16.95 -0.35 70.05
C PHE A 1086 17.21 0.60 71.24
N ALA A 1087 16.15 1.19 71.79
CA ALA A 1087 16.20 1.95 73.04
C ALA A 1087 15.73 1.13 74.26
N ASN A 1088 16.69 0.75 75.12
CA ASN A 1088 16.57 0.05 76.43
C ASN A 1088 16.37 -1.48 76.40
N LEU A 1089 17.37 -2.23 76.89
CA LEU A 1089 17.33 -3.27 77.97
C LEU A 1089 18.70 -4.00 78.03
N ALA A 1090 18.90 -5.00 78.90
CA ALA A 1090 20.26 -5.46 79.23
C ALA A 1090 20.46 -6.93 79.67
N SER A 1091 21.40 -7.61 78.98
CA SER A 1091 22.38 -8.61 79.46
C SER A 1091 21.93 -10.05 79.81
N PRO A 1092 22.83 -11.05 79.64
CA PRO A 1092 23.81 -11.21 78.53
C PRO A 1092 24.04 -12.66 78.03
N GLY A 1093 24.33 -12.88 76.74
CA GLY A 1093 24.98 -14.13 76.30
C GLY A 1093 25.04 -14.50 74.80
N SER A 1094 26.18 -14.21 74.14
CA SER A 1094 26.67 -14.79 72.87
C SER A 1094 26.13 -14.16 71.55
N PRO A 1095 26.77 -13.11 71.02
CA PRO A 1095 26.32 -12.43 69.79
C PRO A 1095 27.04 -12.87 68.50
N LEU A 1096 26.31 -12.81 67.38
CA LEU A 1096 26.86 -12.35 66.08
C LEU A 1096 26.64 -10.84 65.98
N GLN A 1097 27.44 -10.13 65.19
CA GLN A 1097 27.29 -8.68 64.98
C GLN A 1097 27.12 -8.34 63.51
N ALA A 1098 25.98 -7.72 63.19
CA ALA A 1098 25.91 -6.76 62.09
C ALA A 1098 26.65 -5.47 62.48
N SER A 1099 27.24 -4.79 61.51
CA SER A 1099 28.18 -3.68 61.73
C SER A 1099 27.78 -2.35 61.09
N ASN A 1100 26.89 -2.36 60.10
CA ASN A 1100 26.32 -1.17 59.44
C ASN A 1100 24.84 -1.39 59.09
N PRO A 1101 24.07 -0.34 58.75
CA PRO A 1101 22.83 -0.48 57.99
C PRO A 1101 23.11 -1.10 56.61
N GLY A 1102 22.19 -1.93 56.10
CA GLY A 1102 22.31 -2.54 54.76
C GLY A 1102 22.96 -3.93 54.71
N GLU A 1103 22.86 -4.74 55.77
CA GLU A 1103 23.24 -6.17 55.71
C GLU A 1103 22.04 -7.05 55.28
N TYR A 1104 22.31 -7.99 54.37
CA TYR A 1104 21.31 -8.89 53.75
C TYR A 1104 21.18 -10.22 54.52
N PHE A 1105 19.99 -10.82 54.48
CA PHE A 1105 19.76 -12.19 54.93
C PHE A 1105 19.33 -13.07 53.75
N ALA A 1106 20.15 -14.08 53.42
CA ALA A 1106 19.82 -15.10 52.43
C ALA A 1106 19.08 -16.27 53.09
N VAL A 1107 17.94 -16.68 52.53
CA VAL A 1107 17.08 -17.76 53.07
C VAL A 1107 17.18 -19.02 52.17
N PRO A 1108 17.54 -20.20 52.71
CA PRO A 1108 17.50 -21.44 51.94
C PRO A 1108 16.07 -21.95 51.71
N SER A 1109 15.78 -22.38 50.47
CA SER A 1109 14.47 -22.83 49.97
C SER A 1109 13.61 -23.66 50.94
N GLY A 1110 12.31 -23.36 51.02
CA GLY A 1110 11.29 -24.27 51.57
C GLY A 1110 11.04 -24.21 53.09
N GLN A 1111 10.93 -23.03 53.69
CA GLN A 1111 10.35 -22.80 55.03
C GLN A 1111 9.46 -21.54 55.02
N ASP A 1112 8.26 -21.60 55.61
CA ASP A 1112 7.35 -20.45 55.74
C ASP A 1112 7.69 -19.59 56.97
N TYR A 1113 7.59 -18.25 56.85
CA TYR A 1113 7.86 -17.31 57.94
C TYR A 1113 6.70 -16.33 58.18
N THR A 1114 6.36 -16.10 59.45
CA THR A 1114 5.23 -15.24 59.88
C THR A 1114 5.63 -14.35 61.07
N SER A 1115 5.19 -13.08 61.05
CA SER A 1115 5.52 -12.08 62.07
C SER A 1115 4.34 -11.81 63.04
N PRO A 1116 4.47 -12.07 64.36
CA PRO A 1116 3.42 -11.79 65.34
C PRO A 1116 3.65 -10.49 66.13
N ILE A 1117 2.60 -9.66 66.22
CA ILE A 1117 2.59 -8.34 66.84
C ILE A 1117 2.88 -8.40 68.37
N ASN A 1118 3.70 -7.45 68.85
CA ASN A 1118 4.07 -7.15 70.25
C ASN A 1118 4.92 -8.21 71.00
N ASN A 1119 6.16 -7.83 71.36
CA ASN A 1119 7.09 -8.57 72.22
C ASN A 1119 7.56 -9.96 71.73
N GLY A 1120 7.93 -10.03 70.45
CA GLY A 1120 9.12 -10.77 70.01
C GLY A 1120 9.19 -12.28 70.28
N THR A 1121 8.57 -13.08 69.41
CA THR A 1121 9.10 -14.42 69.06
C THR A 1121 8.54 -14.86 67.70
N PHE A 1122 9.39 -15.22 66.75
CA PHE A 1122 8.97 -15.96 65.54
C PHE A 1122 8.58 -17.41 65.92
N VAL A 1123 7.54 -17.97 65.30
CA VAL A 1123 6.98 -19.28 65.67
C VAL A 1123 6.82 -20.20 64.46
N GLY A 1124 7.83 -21.05 64.22
CA GLY A 1124 7.81 -22.05 63.14
C GLY A 1124 6.89 -23.26 63.39
N GLY A 1125 6.27 -23.77 62.33
CA GLY A 1125 5.30 -24.86 62.34
C GLY A 1125 5.87 -26.25 62.69
N THR A 1126 5.94 -26.58 63.98
CA THR A 1126 6.02 -27.98 64.49
C THR A 1126 7.21 -28.86 64.09
N SER A 1127 8.46 -28.36 64.12
CA SER A 1127 9.63 -29.24 64.30
C SER A 1127 10.78 -28.75 65.22
N ALA A 1128 10.45 -27.87 66.18
CA ALA A 1128 11.27 -27.45 67.34
C ALA A 1128 12.40 -26.41 67.07
N PRO A 1129 12.74 -25.52 68.04
CA PRO A 1129 12.74 -24.10 67.68
C PRO A 1129 13.86 -23.20 68.26
N ALA A 1130 13.73 -21.91 67.90
CA ALA A 1130 14.13 -20.68 68.62
C ALA A 1130 15.49 -20.02 68.31
N ILE A 1131 15.39 -18.83 67.69
CA ILE A 1131 16.41 -17.77 67.75
C ILE A 1131 15.94 -16.74 68.79
N VAL A 1132 16.84 -16.35 69.71
CA VAL A 1132 16.63 -15.27 70.69
C VAL A 1132 17.97 -14.53 70.86
N PHE A 1133 17.97 -13.21 70.74
CA PHE A 1133 19.18 -12.39 70.91
C PHE A 1133 19.40 -11.96 72.37
N ASP A 1134 20.61 -12.15 72.91
CA ASP A 1134 21.12 -11.30 73.99
C ASP A 1134 22.63 -11.03 73.86
N SER A 1135 22.98 -9.82 74.26
CA SER A 1135 24.25 -9.08 74.19
C SER A 1135 25.42 -9.68 74.99
N PHE A 1136 26.68 -9.45 74.57
CA PHE A 1136 27.68 -8.64 75.31
C PHE A 1136 29.07 -8.62 74.64
N ASN A 1137 30.03 -7.90 75.24
CA ASN A 1137 31.10 -7.18 74.54
C ASN A 1137 32.53 -7.56 75.00
N ALA A 1138 33.50 -7.41 74.09
CA ALA A 1138 34.97 -7.33 74.27
C ALA A 1138 35.72 -8.47 75.04
N GLY A 1139 36.62 -9.19 74.35
CA GLY A 1139 37.47 -10.22 74.99
C GLY A 1139 38.75 -10.67 74.26
N GLY A 1140 38.70 -10.88 72.94
CA GLY A 1140 39.86 -11.15 72.07
C GLY A 1140 40.50 -12.55 72.10
N GLY A 1141 41.03 -13.01 70.95
CA GLY A 1141 42.13 -13.99 70.91
C GLY A 1141 42.00 -15.27 70.05
N ILE A 1142 42.55 -15.20 68.83
CA ILE A 1142 43.25 -16.29 68.09
C ILE A 1142 42.41 -17.35 67.31
N LEU A 1143 42.84 -17.49 66.04
CA LEU A 1143 42.50 -18.42 64.94
C LEU A 1143 42.77 -19.92 65.21
N TYR A 1144 41.96 -20.84 64.63
CA TYR A 1144 42.38 -22.00 63.79
C TYR A 1144 41.17 -22.75 63.17
N LEU A 1145 41.42 -23.74 62.29
CA LEU A 1145 40.55 -24.20 61.18
C LEU A 1145 39.97 -25.62 61.36
N ASP A 1146 38.74 -25.86 60.82
CA ASP A 1146 38.29 -26.94 59.86
C ASP A 1146 38.66 -28.46 60.10
N PRO A 1147 38.07 -29.51 59.46
CA PRO A 1147 36.87 -29.63 58.60
C PRO A 1147 35.83 -30.74 58.93
N SER A 1148 34.81 -30.82 58.05
CA SER A 1148 34.08 -32.03 57.55
C SER A 1148 32.81 -32.53 58.28
N GLY A 1149 31.73 -32.70 57.51
CA GLY A 1149 30.40 -33.19 57.95
C GLY A 1149 30.03 -34.59 57.42
N GLY A 1150 28.74 -34.97 57.51
CA GLY A 1150 28.25 -36.24 56.92
C GLY A 1150 26.92 -36.83 57.43
N ASN A 1151 25.78 -36.29 56.97
CA ASN A 1151 24.53 -36.95 56.51
C ASN A 1151 23.81 -38.10 57.31
N THR A 1152 22.49 -38.24 57.05
CA THR A 1152 21.57 -39.42 57.24
C THR A 1152 20.85 -39.72 58.58
N ALA A 1153 19.66 -39.10 58.74
CA ALA A 1153 18.31 -39.65 59.05
C ALA A 1153 18.00 -40.73 60.15
N ALA A 1154 17.11 -40.33 61.08
CA ALA A 1154 15.86 -41.03 61.54
C ALA A 1154 15.90 -42.32 62.42
N PRO A 1155 14.79 -42.71 63.14
CA PRO A 1155 13.78 -41.91 63.88
C PRO A 1155 13.35 -42.50 65.28
N GLY A 1156 12.52 -41.80 66.08
CA GLY A 1156 11.51 -42.47 66.95
C GLY A 1156 11.11 -41.94 68.35
N THR A 1157 9.95 -41.25 68.43
CA THR A 1157 8.95 -41.19 69.55
C THR A 1157 9.26 -40.57 70.94
N LEU A 1158 8.20 -39.99 71.56
CA LEU A 1158 8.15 -39.24 72.84
C LEU A 1158 7.76 -40.13 74.05
N ASP A 1159 7.94 -39.66 75.32
CA ASP A 1159 6.79 -39.18 76.14
C ASP A 1159 7.07 -38.49 77.51
N LEU A 1160 6.21 -37.50 77.83
CA LEU A 1160 5.68 -37.00 79.13
C LEU A 1160 6.52 -36.85 80.45
N SER A 1161 6.99 -35.60 80.68
CA SER A 1161 6.60 -34.66 81.78
C SER A 1161 6.48 -35.02 83.29
N VAL A 1162 6.95 -34.13 84.20
CA VAL A 1162 6.19 -33.38 85.27
C VAL A 1162 7.06 -32.82 86.44
N ILE A 1163 7.13 -31.48 86.55
CA ILE A 1163 7.08 -30.56 87.74
C ILE A 1163 7.76 -30.94 89.08
N ALA A 1164 8.73 -30.12 89.59
CA ALA A 1164 8.62 -29.34 90.86
C ALA A 1164 9.89 -28.57 91.38
N VAL A 1165 9.84 -27.22 91.35
CA VAL A 1165 10.15 -26.26 92.44
C VAL A 1165 11.53 -26.26 93.19
N ILE A 1166 12.33 -25.22 92.89
CA ILE A 1166 13.20 -24.37 93.75
C ILE A 1166 14.20 -25.01 94.76
N GLY A 1167 15.49 -24.68 94.58
CA GLY A 1167 16.52 -24.73 95.63
C GLY A 1167 17.73 -23.85 95.31
N VAL A 1168 18.10 -22.92 96.20
CA VAL A 1168 19.26 -22.01 96.03
C VAL A 1168 20.57 -22.61 96.57
N GLY A 1169 21.69 -22.35 95.89
CA GLY A 1169 23.04 -22.54 96.44
C GLY A 1169 24.07 -23.04 95.43
N GLN A 1170 25.29 -22.48 95.47
CA GLN A 1170 26.41 -22.96 94.64
C GLN A 1170 26.99 -24.28 95.15
N VAL A 1171 27.41 -25.14 94.22
CA VAL A 1171 28.41 -26.20 94.44
C VAL A 1171 29.45 -26.10 93.32
N ASN A 1172 30.72 -26.37 93.64
CA ASN A 1172 31.88 -26.15 92.76
C ASN A 1172 32.57 -27.49 92.43
N ARG A 1173 32.99 -27.62 91.16
CA ARG A 1173 34.12 -28.44 90.64
C ARG A 1173 34.15 -29.97 90.88
N THR A 1174 34.86 -30.62 89.97
CA THR A 1174 35.28 -32.05 89.94
C THR A 1174 34.16 -33.08 89.71
N ASP A 1175 34.35 -34.14 88.92
CA ASP A 1175 35.36 -34.45 87.88
C ASP A 1175 34.88 -35.72 87.10
N ILE A 1176 35.45 -35.97 85.90
CA ILE A 1176 35.43 -37.25 85.14
C ILE A 1176 34.05 -37.65 84.55
N VAL A 1177 33.79 -37.85 83.24
CA VAL A 1177 34.52 -38.28 82.01
C VAL A 1177 34.44 -39.79 81.70
N VAL A 1178 34.15 -40.12 80.41
CA VAL A 1178 33.94 -41.45 79.78
C VAL A 1178 32.66 -42.19 80.24
N PHE A 1179 31.80 -42.75 79.37
CA PHE A 1179 31.82 -42.86 77.90
C PHE A 1179 30.85 -41.89 77.23
#